data_AF-A0A2K3NW13-F1
#
_entry.id   AF-A0A2K3NW13-F1
#
_cell.length_a   1.000
_cell.length_b   1.000
_cell.length_c   1.000
_cell.angle_alpha   90.00
_cell.angle_beta   90.00
_cell.angle_gamma   90.00
#
_symmetry.space_group_name_H-M   'P 1'
#
loop_
_entity.id
_entity.type
_entity.pdbx_description
1 polymer ?
#
loop_
_entity_poly.entity_id
_entity_poly.type
_entity_poly.pdbx_seq_one_letter_code
_entity_poly.pdbx_strand_id
1 'polypeptide(L)'
;MSCAKCRTGTGTISAAGGGGFAGGGGGRISIDVFSRHDNTDFFIHGGVSLGCAGNAGAAGTYYDAVPRSLTICNHNLSTQTDTLLLEFPKVPLWTNIYVQNQAKALFPLYWSRVQVGGLIRLTYGSALSFGLAHFSSSEFELMAEELLMSDSVIKIFGALRMTVKIHLMLNSKILIDANNDSIVATSLLEASNLVVLKDSSIIHSNANLGVHGQGYLNLSGPGNLIEAQHLILSLFYSISVGPGSVLRGPLEAAVDDNMTMPQLYCEHENCPVELLHPPEDCNVNSSLAFTLQICRVEDVSVEGTITGSVVHFHWVRSVEVGYSGAISASGLGCTGGLGKGRYFENGIGGGGGHGGYGGDGYYDGNFIDGGTSYGNADLPCELGSGSGNYSIAGATAGGGIIVMGSLEHSLSSLTLNGSLSSDGESFGEGIRRQDGRTSSIGPGGGSGGTVLVFVQTLALGESSVISTVGGQGSPSGGGGGGGGRVHFHWSNIPVGDEYITLASVKGSIITGGGYGGGQGLPGKNGSISGKACPKGLYGIFCEECPVGTYKNVSGSDRALCHNCPPHELPHRAIYIPVRGGVAETPCPYKCTSDRYHMPNCYTAFEELVYTFGGPWFFGLILLGLLVVLALVLSVARMKYVAVDDLPALATPARNDTRLNHSFPFLESLNEIIETSRSEESTGHVHRLYFQGPNTFSEPWHLPHCPPEQVKDIVYEDAFNRFVDEINSLATYEWWEGSIYSILCVAAYPLAWSWLQRCRRQKLQKLREFVRSEYDHACLRSCRSRALYEGLKVSASSDLMLAYMDFYLGGDEKRPDLAPRLHQRFPMSIIFGGDGSYTSPFSIHSDNILTSLMSQSVPSTIWYRLVAGLNAQLRLVHRGHLKATFAPIISWLDVFANPKLATYGVRVDLAWCQPTASGYCQFGLVVQATANENMSSSGESYDDSRVTEKQSGLLRSHGNPMHRLTNNEHLVMPRRMSGGTLNGKILRILKEKKTIYFPLALIMYNTKPIGHQDLVGLVISILLLGDFILVLLTLLQMYSLSLVNFFLVLFILPLGVLFPFPSGISALFSQGPRRSAGLARLYALWNLTSLVNVVVAFICGFIHYTVYSHDKRSNIQSWSFSMDESEWWMLPTGLFVCKLIQARLIDFHVANQEIQDPSLYSSDPDVFWNS
;
A
#
# COMPACT_ATOMS: atom_id res chain seq x y z
N MET A 1 -4.47 99.41 -37.85
CA MET A 1 -5.70 99.43 -37.03
C MET A 1 -6.86 99.86 -37.93
N SER A 2 -7.55 98.89 -38.54
CA SER A 2 -8.85 99.10 -39.18
C SER A 2 -9.66 97.84 -38.86
N CYS A 3 -10.47 97.91 -37.80
CA CYS A 3 -11.41 96.87 -37.44
C CYS A 3 -12.29 96.54 -38.66
N ALA A 4 -12.02 95.41 -39.31
CA ALA A 4 -13.07 94.72 -40.03
C ALA A 4 -14.09 94.33 -38.95
N LYS A 5 -15.23 95.04 -38.91
CA LYS A 5 -16.37 94.69 -38.06
C LYS A 5 -16.66 93.20 -38.27
N CYS A 6 -16.37 92.37 -37.27
CA CYS A 6 -16.92 91.02 -37.20
C CYS A 6 -18.43 91.17 -37.23
N ARG A 7 -19.06 90.84 -38.36
CA ARG A 7 -20.51 90.80 -38.48
C ARG A 7 -20.97 89.51 -37.81
N THR A 8 -21.24 89.57 -36.52
CA THR A 8 -21.97 88.53 -35.80
C THR A 8 -23.44 88.59 -36.22
N GLY A 9 -23.95 87.53 -36.85
CA GLY A 9 -25.34 87.42 -37.23
C GLY A 9 -25.92 86.09 -36.76
N THR A 10 -27.00 86.14 -35.97
CA THR A 10 -27.90 85.00 -35.76
C THR A 10 -28.88 84.96 -36.91
N GLY A 11 -29.04 83.82 -37.56
CA GLY A 11 -29.91 83.72 -38.73
C GLY A 11 -30.03 82.30 -39.25
N THR A 12 -30.98 82.14 -40.15
CA THR A 12 -31.26 80.87 -40.82
C THR A 12 -30.82 80.98 -42.27
N ILE A 13 -30.01 80.04 -42.73
CA ILE A 13 -29.63 79.92 -44.15
C ILE A 13 -30.31 78.66 -44.67
N SER A 14 -31.27 78.83 -45.59
CA SER A 14 -32.01 77.72 -46.18
C SER A 14 -31.80 77.66 -47.69
N ALA A 15 -31.59 76.45 -48.18
CA ALA A 15 -31.61 76.08 -49.58
C ALA A 15 -32.52 74.85 -49.69
N ALA A 16 -33.80 75.03 -49.35
CA ALA A 16 -34.78 73.95 -49.32
C ALA A 16 -35.56 73.83 -50.64
N GLY A 17 -35.94 72.60 -50.99
CA GLY A 17 -36.78 72.33 -52.16
C GLY A 17 -38.23 72.77 -51.96
N GLY A 18 -38.88 73.24 -53.03
CA GLY A 18 -40.29 73.64 -52.99
C GLY A 18 -41.24 72.43 -52.88
N GLY A 19 -42.34 72.59 -52.14
CA GLY A 19 -43.42 71.60 -52.08
C GLY A 19 -44.30 71.63 -53.32
N GLY A 20 -44.70 70.47 -53.83
CA GLY A 20 -45.49 70.34 -55.05
C GLY A 20 -46.06 68.94 -55.25
N PHE A 21 -46.65 68.67 -56.42
CA PHE A 21 -47.14 67.31 -56.75
C PHE A 21 -45.99 66.29 -56.67
N ALA A 22 -44.82 66.67 -57.17
CA ALA A 22 -43.52 66.09 -56.82
C ALA A 22 -42.74 67.10 -55.94
N GLY A 23 -41.92 66.60 -55.01
CA GLY A 23 -41.06 67.44 -54.19
C GLY A 23 -39.86 67.96 -54.97
N GLY A 24 -39.57 69.27 -54.89
CA GLY A 24 -38.36 69.84 -55.50
C GLY A 24 -37.09 69.38 -54.78
N GLY A 25 -35.97 69.23 -55.50
CA GLY A 25 -34.69 68.88 -54.89
C GLY A 25 -34.15 69.95 -53.94
N GLY A 26 -33.44 69.53 -52.89
CA GLY A 26 -32.73 70.42 -51.98
C GLY A 26 -31.57 71.14 -52.68
N GLY A 27 -31.31 72.37 -52.24
CA GLY A 27 -30.23 73.20 -52.76
C GLY A 27 -28.88 72.89 -52.12
N ARG A 28 -27.87 73.65 -52.55
CA ARG A 28 -26.49 73.51 -52.08
C ARG A 28 -26.06 74.78 -51.36
N ILE A 29 -25.48 74.62 -50.18
CA ILE A 29 -24.90 75.71 -49.38
C ILE A 29 -23.41 75.42 -49.25
N SER A 30 -22.57 76.36 -49.67
CA SER A 30 -21.13 76.33 -49.41
C SER A 30 -20.76 77.56 -48.60
N ILE A 31 -20.05 77.37 -47.50
CA ILE A 31 -19.65 78.45 -46.59
C ILE A 31 -18.16 78.36 -46.33
N ASP A 32 -17.50 79.52 -46.41
CA ASP A 32 -16.10 79.69 -46.09
C ASP A 32 -15.98 80.77 -44.99
N VAL A 33 -16.04 80.34 -43.72
CA VAL A 33 -16.05 81.23 -42.55
C VAL A 33 -15.09 80.71 -41.48
N PHE A 34 -14.09 81.53 -41.14
CA PHE A 34 -12.98 81.21 -40.24
C PHE A 34 -13.38 80.86 -38.80
N SER A 35 -14.50 81.40 -38.27
CA SER A 35 -15.02 81.02 -36.95
C SER A 35 -16.54 81.02 -36.90
N ARG A 36 -17.13 79.87 -36.57
CA ARG A 36 -18.57 79.71 -36.35
C ARG A 36 -18.92 79.87 -34.87
N HIS A 37 -20.08 80.44 -34.59
CA HIS A 37 -20.77 80.31 -33.29
C HIS A 37 -22.01 79.43 -33.54
N ASP A 38 -22.36 78.54 -32.62
CA ASP A 38 -23.32 77.44 -32.82
C ASP A 38 -24.78 77.86 -33.13
N ASN A 39 -25.09 79.16 -33.16
CA ASN A 39 -26.45 79.70 -33.28
C ASN A 39 -26.93 79.96 -34.72
N THR A 40 -26.38 79.29 -35.74
CA THR A 40 -26.82 79.42 -37.15
C THR A 40 -27.36 78.08 -37.66
N ASP A 41 -28.64 78.09 -38.06
CA ASP A 41 -29.36 76.93 -38.56
C ASP A 41 -29.28 76.83 -40.10
N PHE A 42 -28.94 75.64 -40.59
CA PHE A 42 -28.82 75.33 -42.01
C PHE A 42 -29.91 74.35 -42.46
N PHE A 43 -30.82 74.79 -43.31
CA PHE A 43 -31.87 73.93 -43.88
C PHE A 43 -31.54 73.58 -45.33
N ILE A 44 -31.19 72.32 -45.56
CA ILE A 44 -30.76 71.78 -46.86
C ILE A 44 -31.61 70.58 -47.29
N HIS A 45 -32.91 70.57 -47.02
CA HIS A 45 -33.78 69.42 -47.34
C HIS A 45 -34.50 69.57 -48.68
N GLY A 46 -34.96 68.46 -49.25
CA GLY A 46 -35.89 68.45 -50.37
C GLY A 46 -37.27 68.97 -49.99
N GLY A 47 -38.09 69.24 -50.99
CA GLY A 47 -39.48 69.67 -50.84
C GLY A 47 -40.41 68.48 -50.61
N VAL A 48 -41.54 68.73 -49.94
CA VAL A 48 -42.56 67.70 -49.69
C VAL A 48 -43.32 67.38 -50.99
N SER A 49 -43.49 66.10 -51.30
CA SER A 49 -44.37 65.65 -52.39
C SER A 49 -45.80 65.45 -51.87
N LEU A 50 -46.76 66.11 -52.50
CA LEU A 50 -48.19 65.96 -52.23
C LEU A 50 -48.78 64.71 -52.91
N GLY A 51 -48.20 64.26 -54.04
CA GLY A 51 -48.67 63.10 -54.80
C GLY A 51 -48.18 61.76 -54.23
N CYS A 52 -47.02 61.75 -53.56
CA CYS A 52 -46.44 60.56 -52.93
C CYS A 52 -45.78 60.94 -51.60
N ALA A 53 -46.45 60.70 -50.48
CA ALA A 53 -45.93 61.04 -49.15
C ALA A 53 -44.57 60.38 -48.82
N GLY A 54 -44.23 59.27 -49.49
CA GLY A 54 -42.95 58.57 -49.32
C GLY A 54 -41.83 59.01 -50.29
N ASN A 55 -42.04 60.02 -51.12
CA ASN A 55 -41.08 60.46 -52.14
C ASN A 55 -40.94 61.99 -52.17
N ALA A 56 -40.45 62.57 -51.08
CA ALA A 56 -39.99 63.95 -51.04
C ALA A 56 -38.80 64.15 -51.99
N GLY A 57 -38.49 65.41 -52.31
CA GLY A 57 -37.36 65.74 -53.17
C GLY A 57 -36.01 65.29 -52.58
N ALA A 58 -34.99 65.23 -53.44
CA ALA A 58 -33.64 64.83 -53.07
C ALA A 58 -33.06 65.73 -51.97
N ALA A 59 -32.17 65.17 -51.15
CA ALA A 59 -31.50 65.92 -50.10
C ALA A 59 -30.60 67.02 -50.70
N GLY A 60 -30.50 68.13 -49.99
CA GLY A 60 -29.53 69.18 -50.27
C GLY A 60 -28.19 68.88 -49.61
N THR A 61 -27.23 69.75 -49.87
CA THR A 61 -25.84 69.61 -49.41
C THR A 61 -25.35 70.87 -48.74
N TYR A 62 -24.62 70.71 -47.64
CA TYR A 62 -23.95 71.78 -46.91
C TYR A 62 -22.47 71.47 -46.82
N TYR A 63 -21.64 72.34 -47.39
CA TYR A 63 -20.19 72.23 -47.35
C TYR A 63 -19.58 73.36 -46.54
N ASP A 64 -18.77 73.00 -45.54
CA ASP A 64 -17.99 73.95 -44.75
C ASP A 64 -16.51 73.86 -45.15
N ALA A 65 -15.98 74.94 -45.73
CA ALA A 65 -14.66 74.97 -46.34
C ALA A 65 -13.51 74.91 -45.33
N VAL A 66 -13.71 75.37 -44.08
CA VAL A 66 -12.67 75.41 -43.05
C VAL A 66 -12.37 74.02 -42.48
N PRO A 67 -13.35 73.28 -41.91
CA PRO A 67 -13.16 71.89 -41.55
C PRO A 67 -13.04 71.00 -42.79
N ARG A 68 -13.50 71.44 -43.98
CA ARG A 68 -13.64 70.62 -45.20
C ARG A 68 -14.61 69.44 -44.99
N SER A 69 -15.76 69.75 -44.40
CA SER A 69 -16.80 68.76 -44.09
C SER A 69 -18.02 68.91 -44.98
N LEU A 70 -18.51 67.80 -45.53
CA LEU A 70 -19.75 67.74 -46.30
C LEU A 70 -20.87 67.11 -45.46
N THR A 71 -22.00 67.80 -45.35
CA THR A 71 -23.22 67.30 -44.73
C THR A 71 -24.35 67.19 -45.75
N ILE A 72 -24.94 66.01 -45.86
CA ILE A 72 -26.10 65.70 -46.70
C ILE A 72 -27.24 65.34 -45.75
N CYS A 73 -28.33 66.11 -45.77
CA CYS A 73 -29.40 65.98 -44.79
C CYS A 73 -30.76 66.23 -45.44
N ASN A 74 -31.71 65.30 -45.28
CA ASN A 74 -33.07 65.50 -45.77
C ASN A 74 -34.08 65.86 -44.67
N HIS A 75 -33.61 66.17 -43.45
CA HIS A 75 -34.46 66.55 -42.32
C HIS A 75 -35.62 65.56 -42.06
N ASN A 76 -35.34 64.25 -42.17
CA ASN A 76 -36.29 63.15 -41.97
C ASN A 76 -37.43 63.08 -43.00
N LEU A 77 -37.31 63.80 -44.11
CA LEU A 77 -38.20 63.62 -45.26
C LEU A 77 -37.78 62.36 -46.01
N SER A 78 -38.69 61.39 -46.14
CA SER A 78 -38.44 60.18 -46.91
C SER A 78 -38.41 60.50 -48.40
N THR A 79 -37.39 60.01 -49.10
CA THR A 79 -37.19 60.25 -50.53
C THR A 79 -36.81 58.96 -51.24
N GLN A 80 -37.22 58.78 -52.50
CA GLN A 80 -36.65 57.77 -53.40
C GLN A 80 -35.58 58.35 -54.33
N THR A 81 -35.42 59.67 -54.35
CA THR A 81 -34.44 60.35 -55.22
C THR A 81 -33.10 60.51 -54.51
N ASP A 82 -32.04 60.06 -55.16
CA ASP A 82 -30.68 60.15 -54.63
C ASP A 82 -30.01 61.48 -54.97
N THR A 83 -29.17 61.96 -54.06
CA THR A 83 -28.30 63.12 -54.27
C THR A 83 -27.05 62.66 -55.01
N LEU A 84 -26.90 63.08 -56.26
CA LEU A 84 -25.78 62.65 -57.10
C LEU A 84 -24.46 63.33 -56.70
N LEU A 85 -23.43 62.53 -56.47
CA LEU A 85 -22.05 62.95 -56.24
C LEU A 85 -21.19 62.46 -57.41
N LEU A 86 -20.92 63.36 -58.37
CA LEU A 86 -20.20 63.04 -59.60
C LEU A 86 -18.68 63.11 -59.45
N GLU A 87 -18.15 64.01 -58.61
CA GLU A 87 -16.70 64.21 -58.47
C GLU A 87 -16.34 64.28 -56.99
N PHE A 88 -15.28 63.57 -56.60
CA PHE A 88 -14.76 63.54 -55.23
C PHE A 88 -13.33 64.09 -55.22
N PRO A 89 -12.98 65.02 -54.30
CA PRO A 89 -11.68 65.68 -54.34
C PRO A 89 -10.54 64.73 -53.97
N LYS A 90 -9.47 64.76 -54.77
CA LYS A 90 -8.25 63.99 -54.53
C LYS A 90 -7.25 64.74 -53.64
N VAL A 91 -7.10 66.05 -53.83
CA VAL A 91 -6.24 66.93 -53.03
C VAL A 91 -6.81 68.35 -53.02
N PRO A 92 -7.00 68.99 -51.84
CA PRO A 92 -6.94 68.42 -50.50
C PRO A 92 -8.17 67.53 -50.22
N LEU A 93 -7.97 66.47 -49.44
CA LEU A 93 -9.06 65.57 -49.03
C LEU A 93 -10.06 66.30 -48.11
N TRP A 94 -11.33 65.90 -48.20
CA TRP A 94 -12.33 66.22 -47.19
C TRP A 94 -12.02 65.49 -45.89
N THR A 95 -12.29 66.14 -44.76
CA THR A 95 -12.04 65.54 -43.43
C THR A 95 -13.21 64.67 -43.00
N ASN A 96 -14.43 65.15 -43.15
CA ASN A 96 -15.63 64.50 -42.63
C ASN A 96 -16.77 64.51 -43.65
N ILE A 97 -17.48 63.39 -43.76
CA ILE A 97 -18.75 63.28 -44.50
C ILE A 97 -19.85 62.84 -43.53
N TYR A 98 -20.95 63.59 -43.51
CA TYR A 98 -22.15 63.26 -42.75
C TYR A 98 -23.33 63.04 -43.71
N VAL A 99 -23.92 61.85 -43.68
CA VAL A 99 -25.18 61.56 -44.37
C VAL A 99 -26.22 61.23 -43.31
N GLN A 100 -27.23 62.08 -43.16
CA GLN A 100 -28.13 62.00 -42.00
C GLN A 100 -29.59 62.27 -42.37
N ASN A 101 -30.50 61.80 -41.50
CA ASN A 101 -31.92 62.15 -41.51
C ASN A 101 -32.62 61.86 -42.85
N GLN A 102 -32.70 60.58 -43.24
CA GLN A 102 -33.31 60.07 -44.49
C GLN A 102 -32.66 60.60 -45.78
N ALA A 103 -31.44 61.14 -45.71
CA ALA A 103 -30.67 61.52 -46.88
C ALA A 103 -30.17 60.30 -47.66
N LYS A 104 -30.28 60.35 -48.98
CA LYS A 104 -29.71 59.37 -49.89
C LYS A 104 -28.68 60.02 -50.81
N ALA A 105 -27.50 59.42 -50.91
CA ALA A 105 -26.41 59.87 -51.76
C ALA A 105 -25.95 58.75 -52.68
N LEU A 106 -25.67 59.07 -53.94
CA LEU A 106 -25.32 58.11 -54.99
C LEU A 106 -24.04 58.53 -55.72
N PHE A 107 -23.11 57.59 -55.86
CA PHE A 107 -21.90 57.69 -56.69
C PHE A 107 -22.07 56.86 -57.97
N PRO A 108 -22.49 57.47 -59.10
CA PRO A 108 -22.89 56.72 -60.29
C PRO A 108 -21.73 56.36 -61.24
N LEU A 109 -20.51 56.85 -61.03
CA LEU A 109 -19.39 56.63 -61.96
C LEU A 109 -18.72 55.26 -61.77
N TYR A 110 -18.37 54.60 -62.89
CA TYR A 110 -17.77 53.25 -62.95
C TYR A 110 -16.49 53.06 -62.11
N TRP A 111 -15.71 54.11 -61.85
CA TRP A 111 -14.56 54.06 -60.94
C TRP A 111 -14.59 55.26 -60.01
N SER A 112 -15.34 55.11 -58.90
CA SER A 112 -15.43 56.13 -57.88
C SER A 112 -14.52 55.76 -56.70
N ARG A 113 -13.51 56.61 -56.43
CA ARG A 113 -12.71 56.58 -55.20
C ARG A 113 -13.24 57.63 -54.24
N VAL A 114 -13.78 57.19 -53.11
CA VAL A 114 -14.18 58.04 -51.99
C VAL A 114 -13.10 57.96 -50.92
N GLN A 115 -12.26 58.99 -50.85
CA GLN A 115 -11.16 59.07 -49.90
C GLN A 115 -11.37 60.24 -48.93
N VAL A 116 -11.53 59.92 -47.65
CA VAL A 116 -11.80 60.88 -46.57
C VAL A 116 -10.68 60.83 -45.55
N GLY A 117 -10.19 61.99 -45.13
CA GLY A 117 -9.07 62.10 -44.19
C GLY A 117 -9.43 61.80 -42.74
N GLY A 118 -10.72 61.68 -42.40
CA GLY A 118 -11.23 61.46 -41.05
C GLY A 118 -12.46 60.54 -41.05
N LEU A 119 -13.64 61.11 -40.82
CA LEU A 119 -14.85 60.35 -40.48
C LEU A 119 -15.90 60.32 -41.61
N ILE A 120 -16.42 59.13 -41.92
CA ILE A 120 -17.68 58.94 -42.65
C ILE A 120 -18.75 58.49 -41.66
N ARG A 121 -19.83 59.27 -41.54
CA ARG A 121 -20.92 58.99 -40.61
C ARG A 121 -22.27 58.94 -41.30
N LEU A 122 -22.98 57.83 -41.11
CA LEU A 122 -24.31 57.57 -41.63
C LEU A 122 -25.29 57.39 -40.47
N THR A 123 -26.32 58.23 -40.38
CA THR A 123 -27.31 58.21 -39.29
C THR A 123 -28.76 58.31 -39.78
N TYR A 124 -29.72 57.82 -39.01
CA TYR A 124 -31.16 58.05 -39.16
C TYR A 124 -31.75 57.75 -40.55
N GLY A 125 -31.69 56.49 -40.98
CA GLY A 125 -32.29 56.03 -42.25
C GLY A 125 -31.59 56.54 -43.51
N SER A 126 -30.35 57.01 -43.37
CA SER A 126 -29.54 57.46 -44.50
C SER A 126 -29.09 56.29 -45.37
N ALA A 127 -28.89 56.57 -46.66
CA ALA A 127 -28.36 55.61 -47.62
C ALA A 127 -27.18 56.16 -48.43
N LEU A 128 -26.15 55.33 -48.59
CA LEU A 128 -25.01 55.60 -49.48
C LEU A 128 -24.95 54.52 -50.55
N SER A 129 -25.11 54.91 -51.81
CA SER A 129 -25.15 53.98 -52.94
C SER A 129 -23.94 54.18 -53.84
N PHE A 130 -23.32 53.08 -54.26
CA PHE A 130 -22.22 53.04 -55.23
C PHE A 130 -22.66 52.25 -56.47
N GLY A 131 -22.46 52.83 -57.65
CA GLY A 131 -22.89 52.22 -58.90
C GLY A 131 -24.41 52.29 -59.13
N LEU A 132 -24.84 51.75 -60.26
CA LEU A 132 -26.24 51.71 -60.66
C LEU A 132 -26.71 50.26 -60.67
N ALA A 133 -27.96 50.01 -60.24
CA ALA A 133 -28.49 48.65 -60.05
C ALA A 133 -28.43 47.73 -61.29
N HIS A 134 -28.38 48.29 -62.50
CA HIS A 134 -28.30 47.51 -63.75
C HIS A 134 -26.88 47.44 -64.34
N PHE A 135 -25.89 48.08 -63.73
CA PHE A 135 -24.52 48.20 -64.23
C PHE A 135 -23.51 47.91 -63.12
N SER A 136 -23.28 46.62 -62.84
CA SER A 136 -22.46 46.13 -61.73
C SER A 136 -21.05 45.67 -62.16
N SER A 137 -20.43 46.33 -63.15
CA SER A 137 -19.13 45.93 -63.72
C SER A 137 -17.93 46.69 -63.11
N SER A 138 -18.13 47.33 -61.96
CA SER A 138 -17.26 48.38 -61.43
C SER A 138 -16.68 48.03 -60.06
N GLU A 139 -15.43 48.40 -59.83
CA GLU A 139 -14.78 48.34 -58.52
C GLU A 139 -14.79 49.74 -57.88
N PHE A 140 -15.31 49.83 -56.67
CA PHE A 140 -15.42 51.07 -55.90
C PHE A 140 -14.44 51.06 -54.74
N GLU A 141 -13.75 52.17 -54.51
CA GLU A 141 -12.80 52.30 -53.40
C GLU A 141 -13.35 53.26 -52.34
N LEU A 142 -13.43 52.80 -51.09
CA LEU A 142 -13.80 53.60 -49.93
C LEU A 142 -12.64 53.60 -48.93
N MET A 143 -12.10 54.79 -48.65
CA MET A 143 -10.99 54.96 -47.70
C MET A 143 -11.36 56.03 -46.66
N ALA A 144 -11.30 55.69 -45.37
CA ALA A 144 -11.55 56.62 -44.27
C ALA A 144 -10.76 56.21 -43.02
N GLU A 145 -10.57 57.11 -42.05
CA GLU A 145 -10.07 56.68 -40.73
C GLU A 145 -11.17 55.95 -39.96
N GLU A 146 -12.39 56.50 -39.95
CA GLU A 146 -13.51 55.95 -39.21
C GLU A 146 -14.76 55.86 -40.09
N LEU A 147 -15.46 54.72 -40.05
CA LEU A 147 -16.77 54.52 -40.67
C LEU A 147 -17.80 54.15 -39.60
N LEU A 148 -18.70 55.08 -39.31
CA LEU A 148 -19.75 54.95 -38.29
C LEU A 148 -21.13 54.88 -38.95
N MET A 149 -21.84 53.79 -38.70
CA MET A 149 -23.18 53.53 -39.26
C MET A 149 -24.18 53.28 -38.14
N SER A 150 -25.28 54.03 -38.11
CA SER A 150 -26.41 53.83 -37.19
C SER A 150 -27.74 53.95 -37.92
N ASP A 151 -28.58 52.92 -37.87
CA ASP A 151 -29.85 52.85 -38.59
C ASP A 151 -29.71 53.25 -40.08
N SER A 152 -28.69 52.75 -40.76
CA SER A 152 -28.30 53.22 -42.10
C SER A 152 -27.95 52.09 -43.05
N VAL A 153 -27.93 52.38 -44.36
CA VAL A 153 -27.66 51.38 -45.41
C VAL A 153 -26.60 51.86 -46.39
N ILE A 154 -25.58 51.04 -46.64
CA ILE A 154 -24.69 51.20 -47.80
C ILE A 154 -25.08 50.16 -48.83
N LYS A 155 -25.29 50.59 -50.08
CA LYS A 155 -25.59 49.73 -51.23
C LYS A 155 -24.46 49.84 -52.24
N ILE A 156 -23.97 48.71 -52.72
CA ILE A 156 -22.91 48.64 -53.71
C ILE A 156 -23.39 47.76 -54.86
N PHE A 157 -23.34 48.28 -56.07
CA PHE A 157 -23.64 47.54 -57.31
C PHE A 157 -22.32 47.31 -58.07
N GLY A 158 -21.63 46.21 -57.77
CA GLY A 158 -20.25 45.91 -58.20
C GLY A 158 -19.40 45.40 -57.04
N ALA A 159 -18.07 45.53 -57.13
CA ALA A 159 -17.15 45.18 -56.04
C ALA A 159 -16.82 46.39 -55.16
N LEU A 160 -16.65 46.16 -53.86
CA LEU A 160 -16.20 47.17 -52.91
C LEU A 160 -14.81 46.83 -52.39
N ARG A 161 -13.87 47.78 -52.50
CA ARG A 161 -12.60 47.78 -51.80
C ARG A 161 -12.61 48.85 -50.72
N MET A 162 -12.87 48.43 -49.49
CA MET A 162 -12.94 49.30 -48.33
C MET A 162 -11.66 49.20 -47.49
N THR A 163 -11.10 50.34 -47.10
CA THR A 163 -9.96 50.42 -46.16
C THR A 163 -10.28 51.44 -45.07
N VAL A 164 -10.47 50.97 -43.84
CA VAL A 164 -10.80 51.81 -42.68
C VAL A 164 -9.95 51.45 -41.48
N LYS A 165 -9.75 52.37 -40.52
CA LYS A 165 -9.10 52.00 -39.25
C LYS A 165 -10.12 51.40 -38.28
N ILE A 166 -11.28 52.05 -38.15
CA ILE A 166 -12.35 51.65 -37.24
C ILE A 166 -13.67 51.58 -38.01
N HIS A 167 -14.36 50.45 -37.91
CA HIS A 167 -15.68 50.22 -38.49
C HIS A 167 -16.69 49.84 -37.40
N LEU A 168 -17.68 50.71 -37.16
CA LEU A 168 -18.74 50.48 -36.18
C LEU A 168 -20.11 50.52 -36.86
N MET A 169 -20.88 49.45 -36.70
CA MET A 169 -22.24 49.32 -37.21
C MET A 169 -23.23 49.07 -36.07
N LEU A 170 -24.31 49.84 -36.06
CA LEU A 170 -25.45 49.69 -35.15
C LEU A 170 -26.73 49.64 -35.98
N ASN A 171 -27.47 48.53 -35.93
CA ASN A 171 -28.70 48.31 -36.70
C ASN A 171 -28.61 48.78 -38.17
N SER A 172 -27.48 48.49 -38.81
CA SER A 172 -27.14 49.02 -40.13
C SER A 172 -26.81 47.90 -41.11
N LYS A 173 -26.92 48.18 -42.42
CA LYS A 173 -26.74 47.17 -43.47
C LYS A 173 -25.74 47.61 -44.51
N ILE A 174 -24.84 46.71 -44.92
CA ILE A 174 -24.00 46.83 -46.10
C ILE A 174 -24.46 45.74 -47.07
N LEU A 175 -24.92 46.16 -48.25
CA LEU A 175 -25.44 45.27 -49.28
C LEU A 175 -24.56 45.40 -50.52
N ILE A 176 -23.87 44.32 -50.87
CA ILE A 176 -23.01 44.23 -52.05
C ILE A 176 -23.70 43.31 -53.06
N ASP A 177 -24.05 43.88 -54.20
CA ASP A 177 -24.67 43.22 -55.33
C ASP A 177 -23.71 43.24 -56.53
N ALA A 178 -22.90 42.20 -56.63
CA ALA A 178 -22.12 41.87 -57.80
C ALA A 178 -22.95 40.89 -58.65
N ASN A 179 -23.72 41.44 -59.59
CA ASN A 179 -24.44 40.67 -60.63
C ASN A 179 -23.47 39.70 -61.34
N ASN A 180 -23.99 38.69 -62.07
CA ASN A 180 -23.27 37.51 -62.62
C ASN A 180 -21.97 37.71 -63.46
N ASP A 181 -21.39 38.91 -63.55
CA ASP A 181 -20.11 39.15 -64.22
C ASP A 181 -18.92 38.65 -63.37
N SER A 182 -18.34 37.53 -63.81
CA SER A 182 -17.14 36.87 -63.24
C SER A 182 -15.88 37.74 -63.12
N ILE A 183 -15.84 38.93 -63.74
CA ILE A 183 -14.65 39.79 -63.81
C ILE A 183 -14.46 40.62 -62.52
N VAL A 184 -15.53 40.90 -61.75
CA VAL A 184 -15.52 41.85 -60.61
C VAL A 184 -16.21 41.25 -59.37
N ALA A 185 -15.95 39.98 -59.07
CA ALA A 185 -16.73 39.20 -58.10
C ALA A 185 -16.19 39.20 -56.65
N THR A 186 -15.05 39.85 -56.36
CA THR A 186 -14.43 39.83 -55.03
C THR A 186 -14.46 41.21 -54.38
N SER A 187 -15.19 41.33 -53.27
CA SER A 187 -15.15 42.52 -52.41
C SER A 187 -14.21 42.32 -51.23
N LEU A 188 -13.48 43.38 -50.89
CA LEU A 188 -12.45 43.40 -49.84
C LEU A 188 -12.78 44.47 -48.80
N LEU A 189 -12.95 44.06 -47.55
CA LEU A 189 -13.16 44.96 -46.41
C LEU A 189 -11.95 44.86 -45.47
N GLU A 190 -11.08 45.86 -45.50
CA GLU A 190 -9.91 45.93 -44.63
C GLU A 190 -10.15 46.92 -43.49
N ALA A 191 -9.99 46.45 -42.25
CA ALA A 191 -10.16 47.23 -41.03
C ALA A 191 -8.94 47.10 -40.10
N SER A 192 -8.13 48.16 -39.95
CA SER A 192 -6.84 48.01 -39.25
C SER A 192 -6.98 47.69 -37.76
N ASN A 193 -8.00 48.19 -37.05
CA ASN A 193 -8.11 48.04 -35.58
C ASN A 193 -9.37 47.30 -35.13
N LEU A 194 -10.56 47.72 -35.59
CA LEU A 194 -11.78 47.30 -34.91
C LEU A 194 -12.96 47.25 -35.88
N VAL A 195 -13.61 46.08 -35.94
CA VAL A 195 -14.90 45.88 -36.60
C VAL A 195 -15.90 45.42 -35.56
N VAL A 196 -16.89 46.26 -35.25
CA VAL A 196 -17.94 45.91 -34.27
C VAL A 196 -19.31 46.06 -34.91
N LEU A 197 -20.05 44.95 -34.93
CA LEU A 197 -21.44 44.89 -35.35
C LEU A 197 -22.33 44.77 -34.11
N LYS A 198 -23.32 45.66 -33.99
CA LYS A 198 -24.30 45.69 -32.91
C LYS A 198 -25.73 45.70 -33.45
N ASP A 199 -26.62 45.08 -32.67
CA ASP A 199 -28.07 45.17 -32.80
C ASP A 199 -28.59 44.94 -34.23
N SER A 200 -28.58 43.69 -34.72
CA SER A 200 -29.10 43.32 -36.05
C SER A 200 -28.39 43.96 -37.25
N SER A 201 -27.08 44.17 -37.17
CA SER A 201 -26.26 44.69 -38.27
C SER A 201 -25.91 43.61 -39.29
N ILE A 202 -26.03 43.90 -40.58
CA ILE A 202 -25.88 42.91 -41.66
C ILE A 202 -24.82 43.37 -42.68
N ILE A 203 -23.87 42.50 -43.01
CA ILE A 203 -23.01 42.61 -44.18
C ILE A 203 -23.35 41.45 -45.10
N HIS A 204 -23.95 41.76 -46.25
CA HIS A 204 -24.42 40.79 -47.22
C HIS A 204 -23.72 41.02 -48.56
N SER A 205 -23.14 39.97 -49.12
CA SER A 205 -22.62 39.97 -50.48
C SER A 205 -23.15 38.77 -51.25
N ASN A 206 -23.66 38.98 -52.46
CA ASN A 206 -24.04 37.87 -53.35
C ASN A 206 -22.85 37.19 -54.05
N ALA A 207 -21.62 37.68 -53.83
CA ALA A 207 -20.39 37.14 -54.41
C ALA A 207 -19.34 36.87 -53.31
N ASN A 208 -18.05 36.95 -53.64
CA ASN A 208 -16.96 36.64 -52.71
C ASN A 208 -16.64 37.85 -51.82
N LEU A 209 -16.47 37.60 -50.51
CA LEU A 209 -16.18 38.63 -49.52
C LEU A 209 -14.96 38.25 -48.68
N GLY A 210 -13.91 39.07 -48.78
CA GLY A 210 -12.77 39.03 -47.86
C GLY A 210 -12.90 40.12 -46.81
N VAL A 211 -12.83 39.75 -45.53
CA VAL A 211 -12.73 40.69 -44.42
C VAL A 211 -11.38 40.50 -43.74
N HIS A 212 -10.56 41.54 -43.77
CA HIS A 212 -9.22 41.55 -43.23
C HIS A 212 -9.14 42.58 -42.11
N GLY A 213 -8.39 42.29 -41.05
CA GLY A 213 -8.10 43.32 -40.06
C GLY A 213 -7.09 42.90 -39.02
N GLN A 214 -6.32 43.82 -38.43
CA GLN A 214 -5.21 43.48 -37.52
C GLN A 214 -5.61 43.46 -36.03
N GLY A 215 -6.84 43.86 -35.70
CA GLY A 215 -7.32 43.91 -34.31
C GLY A 215 -8.48 42.94 -34.05
N TYR A 216 -9.65 43.46 -33.67
CA TYR A 216 -10.78 42.63 -33.22
C TYR A 216 -11.96 42.69 -34.19
N LEU A 217 -12.53 41.51 -34.49
CA LEU A 217 -13.85 41.37 -35.12
C LEU A 217 -14.84 40.90 -34.05
N ASN A 218 -15.82 41.73 -33.71
CA ASN A 218 -16.79 41.43 -32.65
C ASN A 218 -18.22 41.62 -33.15
N LEU A 219 -18.98 40.53 -33.21
CA LEU A 219 -20.41 40.55 -33.47
C LEU A 219 -21.13 40.41 -32.13
N SER A 220 -21.72 41.50 -31.65
CA SER A 220 -22.39 41.54 -30.34
C SER A 220 -23.88 41.81 -30.49
N GLY A 221 -24.72 40.86 -30.05
CA GLY A 221 -26.19 40.95 -30.09
C GLY A 221 -26.83 40.04 -31.13
N PRO A 222 -28.11 39.68 -30.95
CA PRO A 222 -28.83 38.82 -31.87
C PRO A 222 -29.10 39.51 -33.22
N GLY A 223 -29.08 38.72 -34.29
CA GLY A 223 -29.41 39.19 -35.65
C GLY A 223 -28.24 39.81 -36.42
N ASN A 224 -27.04 39.89 -35.84
CA ASN A 224 -25.87 40.30 -36.62
C ASN A 224 -25.49 39.18 -37.61
N LEU A 225 -25.23 39.54 -38.86
CA LEU A 225 -24.99 38.59 -39.93
C LEU A 225 -23.87 39.09 -40.86
N ILE A 226 -22.88 38.24 -41.10
CA ILE A 226 -21.95 38.41 -42.23
C ILE A 226 -22.14 37.20 -43.13
N GLU A 227 -22.61 37.44 -44.35
CA GLU A 227 -22.86 36.37 -45.32
C GLU A 227 -22.33 36.72 -46.71
N ALA A 228 -21.75 35.72 -47.36
CA ALA A 228 -21.21 35.79 -48.70
C ALA A 228 -21.24 34.41 -49.37
N GLN A 229 -21.03 34.35 -50.68
CA GLN A 229 -20.89 33.07 -51.38
C GLN A 229 -19.63 32.33 -50.92
N HIS A 230 -18.51 33.04 -50.88
CA HIS A 230 -17.26 32.62 -50.23
C HIS A 230 -16.85 33.71 -49.25
N LEU A 231 -16.76 33.35 -47.96
CA LEU A 231 -16.41 34.26 -46.87
C LEU A 231 -15.01 33.93 -46.35
N ILE A 232 -14.10 34.90 -46.39
CA ILE A 232 -12.75 34.74 -45.83
C ILE A 232 -12.52 35.81 -44.78
N LEU A 233 -12.20 35.38 -43.56
CA LEU A 233 -11.84 36.24 -42.44
C LEU A 233 -10.36 36.02 -42.13
N SER A 234 -9.54 37.07 -42.16
CA SER A 234 -8.11 36.89 -41.88
C SER A 234 -7.41 38.07 -41.22
N LEU A 235 -6.23 37.77 -40.67
CA LEU A 235 -5.29 38.70 -40.01
C LEU A 235 -5.75 39.24 -38.65
N PHE A 236 -6.93 38.84 -38.15
CA PHE A 236 -7.46 39.32 -36.88
C PHE A 236 -6.69 38.77 -35.70
N TYR A 237 -6.45 39.59 -34.68
CA TYR A 237 -5.95 39.09 -33.41
C TYR A 237 -6.98 38.17 -32.74
N SER A 238 -8.25 38.58 -32.72
CA SER A 238 -9.33 37.76 -32.19
C SER A 238 -10.66 38.00 -32.89
N ILE A 239 -11.41 36.91 -33.09
CA ILE A 239 -12.76 36.91 -33.65
C ILE A 239 -13.73 36.43 -32.59
N SER A 240 -14.74 37.24 -32.28
CA SER A 240 -15.81 36.91 -31.34
C SER A 240 -17.16 36.94 -32.06
N VAL A 241 -17.82 35.78 -32.09
CA VAL A 241 -19.19 35.64 -32.61
C VAL A 241 -20.12 35.49 -31.41
N GLY A 242 -20.75 36.58 -31.01
CA GLY A 242 -21.66 36.60 -29.86
C GLY A 242 -22.97 35.84 -30.09
N PRO A 243 -23.77 35.65 -29.04
CA PRO A 243 -24.98 34.82 -29.08
C PRO A 243 -26.01 35.40 -30.05
N GLY A 244 -26.52 34.54 -30.94
CA GLY A 244 -27.47 34.91 -31.99
C GLY A 244 -26.87 35.70 -33.17
N SER A 245 -25.55 35.88 -33.21
CA SER A 245 -24.82 36.36 -34.40
C SER A 245 -24.46 35.18 -35.32
N VAL A 246 -24.40 35.43 -36.63
CA VAL A 246 -24.20 34.39 -37.65
C VAL A 246 -23.08 34.79 -38.61
N LEU A 247 -22.13 33.89 -38.84
CA LEU A 247 -21.20 33.93 -39.97
C LEU A 247 -21.59 32.84 -40.97
N ARG A 248 -21.81 33.20 -42.23
CA ARG A 248 -22.35 32.27 -43.22
C ARG A 248 -21.62 32.32 -44.55
N GLY A 249 -21.29 31.15 -45.07
CA GLY A 249 -20.94 30.96 -46.47
C GLY A 249 -21.09 29.49 -46.86
N PRO A 250 -21.95 29.13 -47.83
CA PRO A 250 -22.53 29.98 -48.87
C PRO A 250 -23.87 30.63 -48.48
N LEU A 251 -24.43 31.42 -49.40
CA LEU A 251 -25.72 32.10 -49.26
C LEU A 251 -26.89 31.10 -49.15
N GLU A 252 -27.94 31.46 -48.40
CA GLU A 252 -29.18 30.66 -48.34
C GLU A 252 -29.91 30.81 -49.67
N ALA A 253 -30.15 29.70 -50.38
CA ALA A 253 -30.75 29.71 -51.70
C ALA A 253 -32.14 30.39 -51.67
N ALA A 254 -32.30 31.46 -52.44
CA ALA A 254 -33.63 31.91 -52.85
C ALA A 254 -34.18 30.86 -53.83
N VAL A 255 -35.43 30.44 -53.59
CA VAL A 255 -36.12 29.28 -54.20
C VAL A 255 -36.09 29.21 -55.74
N ASP A 256 -35.66 30.27 -56.43
CA ASP A 256 -35.71 30.39 -57.89
C ASP A 256 -34.35 30.39 -58.62
N ASP A 257 -33.20 30.50 -57.94
CA ASP A 257 -31.88 30.60 -58.60
C ASP A 257 -31.01 29.35 -58.40
N ASN A 258 -31.29 28.32 -59.22
CA ASN A 258 -30.52 27.07 -59.29
C ASN A 258 -29.08 27.21 -59.81
N MET A 259 -28.57 28.43 -60.03
CA MET A 259 -27.35 28.69 -60.79
C MET A 259 -26.20 29.29 -59.97
N THR A 260 -26.41 29.57 -58.67
CA THR A 260 -25.45 30.22 -57.75
C THR A 260 -24.93 29.28 -56.66
N MET A 261 -25.06 27.96 -56.81
CA MET A 261 -24.42 27.00 -55.91
C MET A 261 -22.90 26.98 -56.17
N PRO A 262 -22.05 27.03 -55.13
CA PRO A 262 -20.61 26.94 -55.33
C PRO A 262 -20.29 25.57 -55.95
N GLN A 263 -19.33 25.51 -56.88
CA GLN A 263 -18.88 24.24 -57.45
C GLN A 263 -18.19 23.41 -56.36
N LEU A 264 -18.97 22.61 -55.65
CA LEU A 264 -18.50 21.68 -54.63
C LEU A 264 -17.83 20.47 -55.31
N TYR A 265 -16.75 19.96 -54.73
CA TYR A 265 -15.96 18.82 -55.23
C TYR A 265 -16.68 17.46 -55.03
N CYS A 266 -17.92 17.35 -55.51
CA CYS A 266 -18.81 16.23 -55.21
C CYS A 266 -18.52 14.93 -55.98
N GLU A 267 -17.87 15.04 -57.14
CA GLU A 267 -17.59 13.91 -58.03
C GLU A 267 -16.11 13.49 -58.02
N HIS A 268 -15.27 14.14 -57.20
CA HIS A 268 -13.84 13.85 -57.10
C HIS A 268 -13.56 12.96 -55.88
N GLU A 269 -12.95 11.79 -56.12
CA GLU A 269 -12.47 10.91 -55.03
C GLU A 269 -11.23 11.44 -54.32
N ASN A 270 -10.46 12.33 -54.97
CA ASN A 270 -9.23 12.85 -54.41
C ASN A 270 -9.47 14.09 -53.56
N CYS A 271 -8.85 14.12 -52.38
CA CYS A 271 -8.79 15.26 -51.48
C CYS A 271 -8.27 16.53 -52.17
N PRO A 272 -8.98 17.67 -52.06
CA PRO A 272 -8.41 18.98 -52.41
C PRO A 272 -7.11 19.21 -51.61
N VAL A 273 -6.01 19.47 -52.32
CA VAL A 273 -4.69 19.66 -51.71
C VAL A 273 -4.71 20.85 -50.75
N GLU A 274 -5.53 21.85 -51.04
CA GLU A 274 -5.69 23.07 -50.25
C GLU A 274 -6.22 22.80 -48.83
N LEU A 275 -6.98 21.72 -48.60
CA LEU A 275 -7.47 21.35 -47.26
C LEU A 275 -6.33 20.87 -46.35
N LEU A 276 -5.29 20.26 -46.93
CA LEU A 276 -4.14 19.69 -46.21
C LEU A 276 -2.94 20.66 -46.17
N HIS A 277 -2.68 21.31 -47.31
CA HIS A 277 -1.63 22.31 -47.53
C HIS A 277 -2.25 23.62 -48.06
N PRO A 278 -2.94 24.38 -47.19
CA PRO A 278 -3.52 25.67 -47.55
C PRO A 278 -2.45 26.71 -47.90
N PRO A 279 -2.77 27.68 -48.76
CA PRO A 279 -1.84 28.75 -49.11
C PRO A 279 -1.58 29.67 -47.90
N GLU A 280 -0.30 29.99 -47.64
CA GLU A 280 0.08 30.84 -46.52
C GLU A 280 -0.55 32.24 -46.58
N ASP A 281 -0.80 32.77 -47.78
CA ASP A 281 -1.22 34.16 -48.01
C ASP A 281 -2.71 34.46 -47.73
N CYS A 282 -3.52 33.44 -47.36
CA CYS A 282 -4.95 33.60 -47.02
C CYS A 282 -5.78 34.43 -48.04
N ASN A 283 -5.42 34.40 -49.34
CA ASN A 283 -6.03 35.26 -50.35
C ASN A 283 -7.43 34.78 -50.78
N VAL A 284 -8.29 35.74 -51.14
CA VAL A 284 -9.62 35.47 -51.70
C VAL A 284 -9.50 35.05 -53.15
N ASN A 285 -9.50 33.74 -53.42
CA ASN A 285 -9.55 33.21 -54.78
C ASN A 285 -10.78 32.32 -54.96
N SER A 286 -11.51 32.55 -56.04
CA SER A 286 -12.73 31.79 -56.39
C SER A 286 -12.45 30.32 -56.72
N SER A 287 -11.20 29.95 -56.97
CA SER A 287 -10.82 28.55 -57.20
C SER A 287 -10.65 27.73 -55.91
N LEU A 288 -10.67 28.36 -54.73
CA LEU A 288 -10.49 27.66 -53.46
C LEU A 288 -11.73 26.83 -53.10
N ALA A 289 -11.51 25.67 -52.49
CA ALA A 289 -12.58 24.76 -52.09
C ALA A 289 -13.41 25.25 -50.88
N PHE A 290 -12.97 26.30 -50.18
CA PHE A 290 -13.58 26.77 -48.93
C PHE A 290 -14.75 27.71 -49.20
N THR A 291 -15.89 27.49 -48.55
CA THR A 291 -17.00 28.46 -48.53
C THR A 291 -16.86 29.43 -47.36
N LEU A 292 -16.22 28.99 -46.27
CA LEU A 292 -15.86 29.84 -45.15
C LEU A 292 -14.44 29.50 -44.66
N GLN A 293 -13.53 30.47 -44.66
CA GLN A 293 -12.18 30.31 -44.15
C GLN A 293 -11.85 31.35 -43.09
N ILE A 294 -11.31 30.91 -41.95
CA ILE A 294 -10.73 31.77 -40.92
C ILE A 294 -9.22 31.51 -40.89
N CYS A 295 -8.43 32.55 -41.13
CA CYS A 295 -7.00 32.41 -41.44
C CYS A 295 -6.14 33.39 -40.65
N ARG A 296 -5.01 32.93 -40.06
CA ARG A 296 -4.08 33.76 -39.28
C ARG A 296 -4.78 34.52 -38.15
N VAL A 297 -5.28 33.78 -37.17
CA VAL A 297 -5.98 34.32 -35.99
C VAL A 297 -5.43 33.68 -34.72
N GLU A 298 -5.18 34.46 -33.66
CA GLU A 298 -4.76 33.85 -32.40
C GLU A 298 -5.93 33.12 -31.75
N ASP A 299 -7.02 33.85 -31.45
CA ASP A 299 -8.14 33.30 -30.68
C ASP A 299 -9.51 33.51 -31.36
N VAL A 300 -10.25 32.42 -31.56
CA VAL A 300 -11.63 32.45 -32.08
C VAL A 300 -12.59 31.98 -30.99
N SER A 301 -13.54 32.85 -30.61
CA SER A 301 -14.61 32.56 -29.64
C SER A 301 -15.96 32.55 -30.33
N VAL A 302 -16.70 31.45 -30.18
CA VAL A 302 -17.99 31.22 -30.85
C VAL A 302 -19.08 30.94 -29.82
N GLU A 303 -19.97 31.92 -29.60
CA GLU A 303 -21.22 31.78 -28.84
C GLU A 303 -22.46 31.84 -29.74
N GLY A 304 -22.31 32.34 -30.98
CA GLY A 304 -23.32 32.34 -32.04
C GLY A 304 -23.16 31.15 -33.00
N THR A 305 -23.46 31.35 -34.27
CA THR A 305 -23.37 30.28 -35.28
C THR A 305 -22.41 30.59 -36.42
N ILE A 306 -21.61 29.60 -36.81
CA ILE A 306 -20.78 29.63 -38.02
C ILE A 306 -21.30 28.52 -38.94
N THR A 307 -21.74 28.89 -40.14
CA THR A 307 -22.35 27.95 -41.09
C THR A 307 -21.64 27.95 -42.43
N GLY A 308 -21.28 26.77 -42.94
CA GLY A 308 -20.78 26.65 -44.30
C GLY A 308 -20.57 25.23 -44.82
N SER A 309 -20.51 25.09 -46.14
CA SER A 309 -20.28 23.79 -46.81
C SER A 309 -18.87 23.25 -46.57
N VAL A 310 -17.86 24.11 -46.70
CA VAL A 310 -16.47 23.77 -46.39
C VAL A 310 -15.92 24.87 -45.48
N VAL A 311 -15.86 24.56 -44.18
CA VAL A 311 -15.40 25.47 -43.13
C VAL A 311 -13.96 25.12 -42.78
N HIS A 312 -13.04 26.07 -42.95
CA HIS A 312 -11.62 25.85 -42.67
C HIS A 312 -11.05 26.87 -41.68
N PHE A 313 -10.41 26.38 -40.62
CA PHE A 313 -9.62 27.21 -39.69
C PHE A 313 -8.14 26.99 -39.98
N HIS A 314 -7.49 27.91 -40.66
CA HIS A 314 -6.06 27.83 -40.98
C HIS A 314 -5.22 28.74 -40.09
N TRP A 315 -4.12 28.23 -39.56
CA TRP A 315 -3.20 29.01 -38.73
C TRP A 315 -3.93 29.74 -37.59
N VAL A 316 -4.80 28.98 -36.92
CA VAL A 316 -5.52 29.44 -35.72
C VAL A 316 -4.90 28.77 -34.50
N ARG A 317 -4.59 29.55 -33.45
CA ARG A 317 -3.94 29.00 -32.27
C ARG A 317 -4.95 28.32 -31.33
N SER A 318 -6.03 29.02 -30.99
CA SER A 318 -7.08 28.49 -30.12
C SER A 318 -8.49 28.73 -30.67
N VAL A 319 -9.35 27.73 -30.52
CA VAL A 319 -10.77 27.83 -30.86
C VAL A 319 -11.59 27.42 -29.64
N GLU A 320 -12.46 28.30 -29.19
CA GLU A 320 -13.38 28.09 -28.09
C GLU A 320 -14.82 28.23 -28.58
N VAL A 321 -15.60 27.17 -28.42
CA VAL A 321 -17.03 27.17 -28.74
C VAL A 321 -17.82 27.09 -27.44
N GLY A 322 -18.46 28.19 -27.07
CA GLY A 322 -19.28 28.32 -25.88
C GLY A 322 -20.55 27.47 -25.92
N TYR A 323 -21.30 27.43 -24.82
CA TYR A 323 -22.49 26.56 -24.69
C TYR A 323 -23.60 26.82 -25.72
N SER A 324 -23.81 28.08 -26.12
CA SER A 324 -24.76 28.46 -27.17
C SER A 324 -24.15 28.44 -28.58
N GLY A 325 -22.83 28.23 -28.67
CA GLY A 325 -22.08 28.26 -29.91
C GLY A 325 -22.31 27.02 -30.75
N ALA A 326 -22.44 27.21 -32.06
CA ALA A 326 -22.54 26.11 -33.02
C ALA A 326 -21.72 26.38 -34.28
N ILE A 327 -20.85 25.44 -34.67
CA ILE A 327 -20.21 25.42 -35.99
C ILE A 327 -20.90 24.30 -36.78
N SER A 328 -21.58 24.65 -37.87
CA SER A 328 -22.42 23.72 -38.61
C SER A 328 -22.11 23.70 -40.11
N ALA A 329 -21.91 22.51 -40.64
CA ALA A 329 -21.88 22.20 -42.06
C ALA A 329 -23.02 21.23 -42.43
N SER A 330 -24.06 21.15 -41.60
CA SER A 330 -25.15 20.17 -41.76
C SER A 330 -26.02 20.48 -42.99
N GLY A 331 -26.28 19.48 -43.83
CA GLY A 331 -27.08 19.62 -45.05
C GLY A 331 -26.49 20.52 -46.13
N LEU A 332 -25.21 20.91 -46.00
CA LEU A 332 -24.50 21.79 -46.93
C LEU A 332 -23.47 21.07 -47.80
N GLY A 333 -23.52 19.74 -47.84
CA GLY A 333 -22.70 18.87 -48.67
C GLY A 333 -23.29 18.65 -50.06
N CYS A 334 -23.00 17.49 -50.64
CA CYS A 334 -23.43 17.16 -51.99
C CYS A 334 -24.87 16.62 -51.99
N THR A 335 -25.72 17.11 -52.89
CA THR A 335 -27.05 16.53 -53.17
C THR A 335 -26.96 15.21 -53.93
N GLY A 336 -25.86 15.02 -54.68
CA GLY A 336 -25.44 13.75 -55.28
C GLY A 336 -24.05 13.33 -54.79
N GLY A 337 -23.20 12.87 -55.71
CA GLY A 337 -21.80 12.52 -55.43
C GLY A 337 -21.51 11.01 -55.35
N LEU A 338 -20.32 10.70 -54.86
CA LEU A 338 -19.71 9.36 -54.91
C LEU A 338 -20.54 8.26 -54.25
N GLY A 339 -21.16 8.56 -53.10
CA GLY A 339 -22.00 7.63 -52.36
C GLY A 339 -23.48 7.96 -52.51
N LYS A 340 -23.92 8.45 -53.68
CA LYS A 340 -25.35 8.70 -53.90
C LYS A 340 -26.17 7.40 -53.78
N GLY A 341 -27.32 7.49 -53.11
CA GLY A 341 -28.29 6.39 -53.07
C GLY A 341 -28.90 6.13 -54.46
N ARG A 342 -29.29 4.87 -54.73
CA ARG A 342 -30.09 4.58 -55.93
C ARG A 342 -31.52 5.08 -55.73
N TYR A 343 -32.18 5.48 -56.81
CA TYR A 343 -33.56 5.96 -56.77
C TYR A 343 -34.36 5.40 -57.95
N PHE A 344 -35.69 5.29 -57.77
CA PHE A 344 -36.63 4.98 -58.84
C PHE A 344 -37.35 6.24 -59.36
N GLU A 345 -37.93 6.16 -60.57
CA GLU A 345 -38.69 7.26 -61.19
C GLU A 345 -39.84 7.80 -60.31
N ASN A 346 -40.34 6.98 -59.37
CA ASN A 346 -41.39 7.34 -58.41
C ASN A 346 -40.91 8.25 -57.26
N GLY A 347 -39.62 8.61 -57.20
CA GLY A 347 -39.05 9.53 -56.21
C GLY A 347 -38.62 8.89 -54.87
N ILE A 348 -38.77 7.57 -54.71
CA ILE A 348 -38.21 6.82 -53.55
C ILE A 348 -36.79 6.38 -53.88
N GLY A 349 -35.89 6.56 -52.92
CA GLY A 349 -34.50 6.15 -53.04
C GLY A 349 -33.89 5.67 -51.73
N GLY A 350 -32.76 4.98 -51.87
CA GLY A 350 -31.87 4.67 -50.76
C GLY A 350 -31.22 5.92 -50.19
N GLY A 351 -30.73 5.84 -48.95
CA GLY A 351 -29.98 6.93 -48.33
C GLY A 351 -28.61 7.12 -48.96
N GLY A 352 -28.04 8.31 -48.85
CA GLY A 352 -26.65 8.56 -49.24
C GLY A 352 -25.68 7.81 -48.31
N GLY A 353 -24.53 7.38 -48.85
CA GLY A 353 -23.42 6.80 -48.11
C GLY A 353 -22.21 7.74 -48.05
N HIS A 354 -21.39 7.62 -47.01
CA HIS A 354 -20.08 8.29 -46.91
C HIS A 354 -19.16 7.50 -45.96
N GLY A 355 -19.32 7.68 -44.64
CA GLY A 355 -18.53 6.98 -43.63
C GLY A 355 -19.11 5.60 -43.34
N GLY A 356 -20.44 5.56 -43.31
CA GLY A 356 -21.25 4.35 -43.34
C GLY A 356 -22.00 4.18 -44.67
N TYR A 357 -22.42 2.94 -44.92
CA TYR A 357 -23.32 2.60 -46.02
C TYR A 357 -24.71 3.22 -45.78
N GLY A 358 -25.29 3.85 -46.80
CA GLY A 358 -26.66 4.36 -46.75
C GLY A 358 -27.67 3.23 -46.62
N GLY A 359 -28.77 3.45 -45.90
CA GLY A 359 -29.82 2.46 -45.74
C GLY A 359 -30.56 2.22 -47.06
N ASP A 360 -30.95 0.98 -47.30
CA ASP A 360 -31.72 0.63 -48.49
C ASP A 360 -33.17 1.16 -48.37
N GLY A 361 -33.67 1.77 -49.44
CA GLY A 361 -35.08 2.14 -49.55
C GLY A 361 -35.95 0.92 -49.80
N TYR A 362 -37.25 1.01 -49.54
CA TYR A 362 -38.22 -0.05 -49.78
C TYR A 362 -39.45 0.48 -50.52
N TYR A 363 -39.75 -0.12 -51.67
CA TYR A 363 -40.98 0.18 -52.41
C TYR A 363 -41.54 -1.08 -53.07
N ASP A 364 -42.82 -1.34 -52.85
CA ASP A 364 -43.61 -2.38 -53.53
C ASP A 364 -42.94 -3.79 -53.57
N GLY A 365 -42.38 -4.22 -52.44
CA GLY A 365 -41.73 -5.53 -52.31
C GLY A 365 -40.24 -5.58 -52.67
N ASN A 366 -39.68 -4.50 -53.24
CA ASN A 366 -38.28 -4.42 -53.65
C ASN A 366 -37.47 -3.46 -52.77
N PHE A 367 -36.22 -3.84 -52.48
CA PHE A 367 -35.24 -2.96 -51.86
C PHE A 367 -34.47 -2.16 -52.92
N ILE A 368 -34.17 -0.91 -52.59
CA ILE A 368 -33.40 0.02 -53.41
C ILE A 368 -32.09 0.28 -52.70
N ASP A 369 -30.97 -0.13 -53.30
CA ASP A 369 -29.66 -0.03 -52.65
C ASP A 369 -29.34 1.41 -52.20
N GLY A 370 -28.92 1.54 -50.95
CA GLY A 370 -28.31 2.76 -50.44
C GLY A 370 -26.92 3.04 -51.04
N GLY A 371 -26.39 4.22 -50.74
CA GLY A 371 -25.07 4.64 -51.19
C GLY A 371 -23.93 3.90 -50.48
N THR A 372 -22.84 3.63 -51.20
CA THR A 372 -21.63 3.03 -50.64
C THR A 372 -20.83 4.01 -49.78
N SER A 373 -20.04 3.50 -48.83
CA SER A 373 -19.03 4.31 -48.14
C SER A 373 -17.80 4.55 -49.04
N TYR A 374 -17.19 5.73 -48.93
CA TYR A 374 -16.02 6.14 -49.73
C TYR A 374 -15.08 7.04 -48.91
N GLY A 375 -13.92 7.36 -49.49
CA GLY A 375 -12.89 8.17 -48.85
C GLY A 375 -12.03 7.42 -47.83
N ASN A 376 -11.00 8.09 -47.32
CA ASN A 376 -10.07 7.51 -46.34
C ASN A 376 -10.50 7.82 -44.90
N ALA A 377 -10.68 6.78 -44.07
CA ALA A 377 -11.01 6.97 -42.66
C ALA A 377 -9.87 7.63 -41.87
N ASP A 378 -8.60 7.39 -42.21
CA ASP A 378 -7.43 7.89 -41.47
C ASP A 378 -6.98 9.29 -41.88
N LEU A 379 -7.60 9.85 -42.92
CA LEU A 379 -7.42 11.24 -43.34
C LEU A 379 -8.60 11.66 -44.22
N PRO A 380 -9.81 11.84 -43.65
CA PRO A 380 -11.02 12.13 -44.40
C PRO A 380 -11.04 13.61 -44.82
N CYS A 381 -11.50 13.88 -46.03
CA CYS A 381 -11.62 15.25 -46.56
C CYS A 381 -12.63 15.38 -47.70
N GLU A 382 -13.53 14.42 -47.82
CA GLU A 382 -14.58 14.38 -48.81
C GLU A 382 -15.88 14.96 -48.21
N LEU A 383 -16.75 15.49 -49.06
CA LEU A 383 -18.10 15.95 -48.67
C LEU A 383 -19.03 14.75 -48.48
N GLY A 384 -20.09 14.88 -47.69
CA GLY A 384 -21.19 13.91 -47.62
C GLY A 384 -21.99 13.86 -48.92
N SER A 385 -22.48 12.68 -49.31
CA SER A 385 -23.38 12.48 -50.45
C SER A 385 -24.85 12.48 -50.06
N GLY A 386 -25.68 12.94 -51.00
CA GLY A 386 -27.13 12.94 -50.88
C GLY A 386 -27.79 11.64 -51.33
N SER A 387 -29.12 11.62 -51.29
CA SER A 387 -29.92 10.42 -51.57
C SER A 387 -30.30 10.22 -53.05
N GLY A 388 -29.85 11.07 -53.98
CA GLY A 388 -30.34 11.06 -55.36
C GLY A 388 -29.64 12.01 -56.32
N ASN A 389 -30.33 12.41 -57.40
CA ASN A 389 -29.81 13.31 -58.42
C ASN A 389 -30.41 14.73 -58.30
N TYR A 390 -29.66 15.74 -58.71
CA TYR A 390 -30.01 17.17 -58.62
C TYR A 390 -31.32 17.54 -59.35
N SER A 391 -31.76 16.71 -60.29
CA SER A 391 -32.95 16.95 -61.13
C SER A 391 -34.29 16.62 -60.45
N ILE A 392 -34.30 16.10 -59.22
CA ILE A 392 -35.51 15.65 -58.52
C ILE A 392 -35.86 16.63 -57.39
N ALA A 393 -37.09 17.13 -57.41
CA ALA A 393 -37.64 17.93 -56.31
C ALA A 393 -37.66 17.09 -55.02
N GLY A 394 -36.94 17.55 -53.99
CA GLY A 394 -36.90 16.93 -52.66
C GLY A 394 -35.71 16.03 -52.36
N ALA A 395 -34.68 15.96 -53.22
CA ALA A 395 -33.42 15.27 -52.92
C ALA A 395 -32.75 15.88 -51.67
N THR A 396 -32.25 15.03 -50.77
CA THR A 396 -31.54 15.47 -49.55
C THR A 396 -30.05 15.65 -49.83
N ALA A 397 -29.44 16.69 -49.25
CA ALA A 397 -28.01 16.92 -49.28
C ALA A 397 -27.26 16.16 -48.19
N GLY A 398 -26.02 15.75 -48.48
CA GLY A 398 -25.11 15.26 -47.44
C GLY A 398 -24.58 16.38 -46.53
N GLY A 399 -23.81 16.03 -45.51
CA GLY A 399 -23.08 17.00 -44.68
C GLY A 399 -21.84 17.56 -45.36
N GLY A 400 -21.40 18.74 -44.95
CA GLY A 400 -20.21 19.42 -45.48
C GLY A 400 -18.87 18.89 -44.93
N ILE A 401 -17.83 19.72 -44.99
CA ILE A 401 -16.51 19.46 -44.39
C ILE A 401 -16.20 20.56 -43.38
N ILE A 402 -15.75 20.17 -42.20
CA ILE A 402 -15.14 21.08 -41.23
C ILE A 402 -13.70 20.65 -40.99
N VAL A 403 -12.75 21.50 -41.38
CA VAL A 403 -11.32 21.29 -41.15
C VAL A 403 -10.80 22.33 -40.17
N MET A 404 -10.17 21.87 -39.09
CA MET A 404 -9.49 22.74 -38.13
C MET A 404 -8.00 22.45 -38.17
N GLY A 405 -7.21 23.43 -38.61
CA GLY A 405 -5.77 23.34 -38.75
C GLY A 405 -5.33 22.80 -40.11
N SER A 406 -4.08 22.35 -40.16
CA SER A 406 -3.43 21.78 -41.35
C SER A 406 -2.26 20.90 -40.90
N LEU A 407 -1.63 20.17 -41.85
CA LEU A 407 -0.46 19.35 -41.56
C LEU A 407 0.74 20.18 -41.06
N GLU A 408 0.88 21.41 -41.54
CA GLU A 408 1.98 22.33 -41.20
C GLU A 408 1.66 23.15 -39.94
N HIS A 409 0.41 23.60 -39.80
CA HIS A 409 -0.06 24.41 -38.68
C HIS A 409 -1.26 23.76 -38.01
N SER A 410 -0.99 23.01 -36.92
CA SER A 410 -2.00 22.43 -36.03
C SER A 410 -2.49 23.44 -34.99
N LEU A 411 -3.75 23.32 -34.56
CA LEU A 411 -4.28 24.10 -33.43
C LEU A 411 -3.53 23.71 -32.15
N SER A 412 -3.23 24.72 -31.31
CA SER A 412 -2.67 24.46 -29.98
C SER A 412 -3.73 23.88 -29.05
N SER A 413 -4.95 24.42 -29.07
CA SER A 413 -6.05 23.94 -28.22
C SER A 413 -7.41 24.11 -28.88
N LEU A 414 -8.26 23.09 -28.77
CA LEU A 414 -9.68 23.14 -29.14
C LEU A 414 -10.54 22.87 -27.90
N THR A 415 -11.37 23.84 -27.52
CA THR A 415 -12.31 23.72 -26.40
C THR A 415 -13.73 23.81 -26.93
N LEU A 416 -14.51 22.74 -26.78
CA LEU A 416 -15.90 22.66 -27.25
C LEU A 416 -16.84 22.42 -26.07
N ASN A 417 -17.74 23.37 -25.82
CA ASN A 417 -18.84 23.25 -24.85
C ASN A 417 -20.22 23.21 -25.55
N GLY A 418 -20.32 23.82 -26.74
CA GLY A 418 -21.49 23.81 -27.62
C GLY A 418 -21.46 22.66 -28.63
N SER A 419 -21.83 22.94 -29.89
CA SER A 419 -21.93 21.91 -30.94
C SER A 419 -21.04 22.14 -32.16
N LEU A 420 -20.55 21.04 -32.70
CA LEU A 420 -19.84 20.96 -33.97
C LEU A 420 -20.57 19.92 -34.83
N SER A 421 -21.31 20.34 -35.86
CA SER A 421 -22.19 19.45 -36.62
C SER A 421 -21.90 19.48 -38.11
N SER A 422 -21.88 18.31 -38.74
CA SER A 422 -21.80 18.13 -40.19
C SER A 422 -22.74 16.99 -40.60
N ASP A 423 -23.99 17.10 -40.17
CA ASP A 423 -25.00 16.07 -40.34
C ASP A 423 -25.59 16.08 -41.76
N GLY A 424 -26.13 14.95 -42.20
CA GLY A 424 -26.87 14.86 -43.45
C GLY A 424 -28.28 15.44 -43.32
N GLU A 425 -28.82 15.97 -44.42
CA GLU A 425 -30.16 16.55 -44.44
C GLU A 425 -31.24 15.47 -44.30
N SER A 426 -32.26 15.74 -43.50
CA SER A 426 -33.42 14.85 -43.32
C SER A 426 -34.57 15.20 -44.28
N PHE A 427 -35.31 14.19 -44.72
CA PHE A 427 -36.49 14.40 -45.56
C PHE A 427 -37.54 15.26 -44.84
N GLY A 428 -38.01 16.33 -45.51
CA GLY A 428 -39.04 17.24 -45.00
C GLY A 428 -38.52 18.44 -44.21
N GLU A 429 -37.20 18.55 -43.99
CA GLU A 429 -36.59 19.68 -43.29
C GLU A 429 -36.61 20.97 -44.14
N GLY A 430 -36.41 20.86 -45.47
CA GLY A 430 -36.53 21.98 -46.41
C GLY A 430 -37.96 22.35 -46.86
N ILE A 431 -38.97 21.48 -46.66
CA ILE A 431 -40.32 21.62 -47.26
C ILE A 431 -41.31 22.36 -46.34
N ARG A 432 -40.95 22.65 -45.07
CA ARG A 432 -41.85 23.34 -44.12
C ARG A 432 -42.18 24.81 -44.47
N ARG A 433 -41.65 25.38 -45.56
CA ARG A 433 -41.94 26.76 -45.98
C ARG A 433 -42.85 26.90 -47.21
N GLN A 434 -43.20 25.82 -47.92
CA GLN A 434 -44.12 25.89 -49.08
C GLN A 434 -45.13 24.74 -49.11
N ASP A 435 -46.40 25.13 -49.06
CA ASP A 435 -47.65 24.43 -49.38
C ASP A 435 -47.89 22.99 -48.89
N GLY A 436 -49.00 22.85 -48.15
CA GLY A 436 -49.46 21.66 -47.43
C GLY A 436 -49.94 20.47 -48.28
N ARG A 437 -49.14 20.02 -49.25
CA ARG A 437 -49.26 18.70 -49.89
C ARG A 437 -47.93 17.96 -49.83
N THR A 438 -47.59 17.46 -48.65
CA THR A 438 -46.50 16.48 -48.48
C THR A 438 -46.91 15.19 -49.18
N SER A 439 -46.32 14.88 -50.35
CA SER A 439 -46.34 13.51 -50.85
C SER A 439 -45.64 12.64 -49.80
N SER A 440 -46.31 11.58 -49.34
CA SER A 440 -45.74 10.66 -48.38
C SER A 440 -44.53 9.91 -48.96
N ILE A 441 -44.48 9.82 -50.29
CA ILE A 441 -43.44 9.26 -51.15
C ILE A 441 -42.33 10.32 -51.32
N GLY A 442 -41.10 9.96 -50.96
CA GLY A 442 -39.94 10.84 -51.07
C GLY A 442 -38.60 10.09 -50.98
N PRO A 443 -37.48 10.76 -51.21
CA PRO A 443 -36.17 10.11 -51.29
C PRO A 443 -35.62 9.70 -49.91
N GLY A 444 -34.44 9.08 -49.93
CA GLY A 444 -33.69 8.74 -48.71
C GLY A 444 -33.10 9.96 -48.00
N GLY A 445 -32.46 9.71 -46.86
CA GLY A 445 -31.73 10.75 -46.10
C GLY A 445 -30.32 10.98 -46.63
N GLY A 446 -29.78 12.19 -46.44
CA GLY A 446 -28.41 12.53 -46.81
C GLY A 446 -27.39 11.89 -45.86
N SER A 447 -26.19 11.58 -46.34
CA SER A 447 -25.13 11.07 -45.45
C SER A 447 -24.49 12.16 -44.60
N GLY A 448 -23.93 11.80 -43.45
CA GLY A 448 -23.08 12.70 -42.66
C GLY A 448 -21.81 13.08 -43.41
N GLY A 449 -21.29 14.27 -43.13
CA GLY A 449 -20.07 14.81 -43.74
C GLY A 449 -18.79 14.49 -42.96
N THR A 450 -17.79 15.35 -43.09
CA THR A 450 -16.44 15.12 -42.57
C THR A 450 -16.02 16.17 -41.56
N VAL A 451 -15.47 15.74 -40.42
CA VAL A 451 -14.80 16.59 -39.44
C VAL A 451 -13.35 16.15 -39.29
N LEU A 452 -12.41 17.00 -39.71
CA LEU A 452 -10.97 16.76 -39.66
C LEU A 452 -10.29 17.78 -38.76
N VAL A 453 -9.64 17.33 -37.69
CA VAL A 453 -9.07 18.23 -36.67
C VAL A 453 -7.58 17.94 -36.47
N PHE A 454 -6.73 18.90 -36.82
CA PHE A 454 -5.30 18.92 -36.54
C PHE A 454 -5.06 19.70 -35.24
N VAL A 455 -4.72 19.00 -34.15
CA VAL A 455 -4.69 19.61 -32.81
C VAL A 455 -3.60 19.02 -31.90
N GLN A 456 -3.17 19.79 -30.90
CA GLN A 456 -2.33 19.32 -29.79
C GLN A 456 -3.18 18.88 -28.59
N THR A 457 -4.08 19.74 -28.11
CA THR A 457 -4.98 19.43 -26.98
C THR A 457 -6.46 19.62 -27.30
N LEU A 458 -7.30 18.68 -26.84
CA LEU A 458 -8.75 18.68 -27.03
C LEU A 458 -9.48 18.65 -25.70
N ALA A 459 -10.42 19.57 -25.50
CA ALA A 459 -11.33 19.57 -24.35
C ALA A 459 -12.78 19.59 -24.80
N LEU A 460 -13.50 18.50 -24.54
CA LEU A 460 -14.94 18.36 -24.79
C LEU A 460 -15.68 18.42 -23.44
N GLY A 461 -16.47 19.49 -23.24
CA GLY A 461 -17.32 19.67 -22.06
C GLY A 461 -18.49 18.70 -21.99
N GLU A 462 -19.16 18.58 -20.85
CA GLU A 462 -20.23 17.59 -20.62
C GLU A 462 -21.43 17.73 -21.58
N SER A 463 -21.78 18.97 -21.95
CA SER A 463 -22.86 19.28 -22.91
C SER A 463 -22.42 19.30 -24.37
N SER A 464 -21.14 19.06 -24.66
CA SER A 464 -20.59 19.21 -26.00
C SER A 464 -20.97 18.06 -26.92
N VAL A 465 -21.20 18.39 -28.19
CA VAL A 465 -21.58 17.41 -29.22
C VAL A 465 -20.78 17.63 -30.50
N ILE A 466 -20.04 16.61 -30.94
CA ILE A 466 -19.53 16.51 -32.31
C ILE A 466 -20.43 15.54 -33.07
N SER A 467 -21.14 16.01 -34.10
CA SER A 467 -22.14 15.21 -34.82
C SER A 467 -21.83 15.14 -36.32
N THR A 468 -21.84 13.93 -36.86
CA THR A 468 -21.81 13.65 -38.31
C THR A 468 -22.83 12.55 -38.62
N VAL A 469 -24.07 12.75 -38.19
CA VAL A 469 -25.16 11.77 -38.28
C VAL A 469 -25.79 11.80 -39.66
N GLY A 470 -26.22 10.65 -40.15
CA GLY A 470 -26.99 10.58 -41.40
C GLY A 470 -28.43 11.10 -41.23
N GLY A 471 -28.95 11.75 -42.26
CA GLY A 471 -30.32 12.26 -42.29
C GLY A 471 -31.38 11.17 -42.32
N GLN A 472 -32.60 11.52 -41.91
CA GLN A 472 -33.74 10.59 -41.91
C GLN A 472 -34.35 10.47 -43.31
N GLY A 473 -34.68 9.23 -43.71
CA GLY A 473 -35.35 8.95 -44.98
C GLY A 473 -36.84 9.28 -44.94
N SER A 474 -37.48 9.35 -46.12
CA SER A 474 -38.92 9.63 -46.21
C SER A 474 -39.78 8.56 -45.50
N PRO A 475 -40.91 8.95 -44.88
CA PRO A 475 -41.75 8.04 -44.10
C PRO A 475 -42.39 6.90 -44.93
N SER A 476 -42.43 6.98 -46.27
CA SER A 476 -42.97 5.92 -47.14
C SER A 476 -41.90 5.01 -47.75
N GLY A 477 -40.89 4.62 -46.97
CA GLY A 477 -39.89 3.64 -47.41
C GLY A 477 -38.54 4.22 -47.81
N GLY A 478 -38.25 5.50 -47.57
CA GLY A 478 -36.92 6.07 -47.85
C GLY A 478 -35.84 5.48 -46.93
N GLY A 479 -34.68 5.15 -47.50
CA GLY A 479 -33.55 4.66 -46.73
C GLY A 479 -32.88 5.76 -45.89
N GLY A 480 -32.38 5.43 -44.70
CA GLY A 480 -31.69 6.40 -43.84
C GLY A 480 -30.27 6.71 -44.34
N GLY A 481 -29.78 7.93 -44.17
CA GLY A 481 -28.42 8.30 -44.58
C GLY A 481 -27.32 7.58 -43.78
N GLY A 482 -26.20 7.26 -44.40
CA GLY A 482 -25.02 6.73 -43.71
C GLY A 482 -24.36 7.79 -42.81
N GLY A 483 -23.75 7.38 -41.70
CA GLY A 483 -22.97 8.29 -40.86
C GLY A 483 -21.71 8.82 -41.56
N GLY A 484 -21.20 9.96 -41.10
CA GLY A 484 -20.02 10.64 -41.64
C GLY A 484 -18.68 10.19 -41.04
N ARG A 485 -17.65 11.02 -41.14
CA ARG A 485 -16.29 10.72 -40.64
C ARG A 485 -15.80 11.79 -39.69
N VAL A 486 -15.18 11.35 -38.59
CA VAL A 486 -14.48 12.22 -37.64
C VAL A 486 -13.05 11.71 -37.48
N HIS A 487 -12.06 12.56 -37.75
CA HIS A 487 -10.64 12.22 -37.59
C HIS A 487 -9.90 13.25 -36.74
N PHE A 488 -9.19 12.75 -35.72
CA PHE A 488 -8.29 13.55 -34.90
C PHE A 488 -6.82 13.30 -35.28
N HIS A 489 -6.21 14.29 -35.91
CA HIS A 489 -4.81 14.27 -36.28
C HIS A 489 -3.94 14.95 -35.22
N TRP A 490 -3.42 14.16 -34.28
CA TRP A 490 -2.58 14.67 -33.19
C TRP A 490 -1.20 15.13 -33.68
N SER A 491 -0.79 16.30 -33.24
CA SER A 491 0.57 16.83 -33.45
C SER A 491 1.40 16.73 -32.17
N ASN A 492 2.70 16.44 -32.29
CA ASN A 492 3.67 16.39 -31.19
C ASN A 492 3.21 15.59 -29.95
N ILE A 493 2.80 14.32 -30.13
CA ILE A 493 2.42 13.45 -29.01
C ILE A 493 3.62 13.26 -28.06
N PRO A 494 3.58 13.78 -26.82
CA PRO A 494 4.67 13.58 -25.85
C PRO A 494 4.72 12.11 -25.42
N VAL A 495 5.90 11.61 -25.01
CA VAL A 495 6.11 10.20 -24.64
C VAL A 495 6.94 10.11 -23.35
N GLY A 496 6.72 9.09 -22.54
CA GLY A 496 7.45 8.86 -21.30
C GLY A 496 7.06 9.85 -20.19
N ASP A 497 8.04 10.37 -19.47
CA ASP A 497 7.80 11.21 -18.28
C ASP A 497 7.14 12.56 -18.61
N GLU A 498 7.26 13.04 -19.84
CA GLU A 498 6.64 14.27 -20.34
C GLU A 498 5.20 14.07 -20.83
N TYR A 499 4.69 12.84 -20.82
CA TYR A 499 3.34 12.56 -21.29
C TYR A 499 2.29 13.30 -20.46
N ILE A 500 1.42 14.00 -21.18
CA ILE A 500 0.20 14.64 -20.68
C ILE A 500 -1.00 14.14 -21.49
N THR A 501 -2.15 14.07 -20.85
CA THR A 501 -3.39 13.66 -21.52
C THR A 501 -3.76 14.65 -22.63
N LEU A 502 -3.79 14.17 -23.88
CA LEU A 502 -4.08 14.99 -25.07
C LEU A 502 -5.54 15.43 -25.13
N ALA A 503 -6.46 14.56 -24.70
CA ALA A 503 -7.89 14.81 -24.79
C ALA A 503 -8.60 14.59 -23.45
N SER A 504 -9.49 15.51 -23.09
CA SER A 504 -10.48 15.35 -22.04
C SER A 504 -11.87 15.27 -22.66
N VAL A 505 -12.38 14.05 -22.83
CA VAL A 505 -13.66 13.80 -23.50
C VAL A 505 -14.77 13.53 -22.48
N LYS A 506 -15.55 14.56 -22.15
CA LYS A 506 -16.76 14.43 -21.31
C LYS A 506 -18.08 14.51 -22.10
N GLY A 507 -18.04 15.09 -23.29
CA GLY A 507 -19.19 15.19 -24.20
C GLY A 507 -19.39 13.96 -25.07
N SER A 508 -20.18 14.11 -26.14
CA SER A 508 -20.53 13.01 -27.06
C SER A 508 -20.05 13.25 -28.49
N ILE A 509 -19.54 12.19 -29.12
CA ILE A 509 -19.19 12.16 -30.55
C ILE A 509 -20.15 11.17 -31.22
N ILE A 510 -20.98 11.66 -32.14
CA ILE A 510 -22.10 10.92 -32.73
C ILE A 510 -21.88 10.80 -34.23
N THR A 511 -21.62 9.58 -34.70
CA THR A 511 -21.44 9.26 -36.13
C THR A 511 -22.49 8.26 -36.62
N GLY A 512 -23.67 8.24 -35.98
CA GLY A 512 -24.72 7.26 -36.26
C GLY A 512 -25.32 7.38 -37.68
N GLY A 513 -25.79 6.27 -38.22
CA GLY A 513 -26.63 6.30 -39.42
C GLY A 513 -28.03 6.85 -39.13
N GLY A 514 -28.63 7.51 -40.11
CA GLY A 514 -29.99 8.02 -40.06
C GLY A 514 -31.03 6.90 -40.08
N TYR A 515 -32.21 7.18 -39.56
CA TYR A 515 -33.33 6.24 -39.57
C TYR A 515 -33.95 6.15 -40.97
N GLY A 516 -34.26 4.93 -41.40
CA GLY A 516 -35.12 4.69 -42.56
C GLY A 516 -36.58 4.94 -42.19
N GLY A 517 -37.39 5.40 -43.15
CA GLY A 517 -38.82 5.59 -42.95
C GLY A 517 -39.64 4.40 -43.45
N GLY A 518 -40.76 4.12 -42.82
CA GLY A 518 -41.64 2.99 -43.19
C GLY A 518 -40.93 1.64 -43.04
N GLN A 519 -40.72 0.93 -44.16
CA GLN A 519 -39.96 -0.33 -44.23
C GLN A 519 -38.52 -0.14 -44.72
N GLY A 520 -38.08 1.10 -44.95
CA GLY A 520 -36.71 1.42 -45.32
C GLY A 520 -35.72 1.06 -44.20
N LEU A 521 -34.51 0.64 -44.58
CA LEU A 521 -33.47 0.28 -43.65
C LEU A 521 -32.75 1.53 -43.11
N PRO A 522 -32.26 1.50 -41.86
CA PRO A 522 -31.42 2.55 -41.32
C PRO A 522 -30.03 2.54 -41.97
N GLY A 523 -29.40 3.71 -42.08
CA GLY A 523 -28.01 3.82 -42.49
C GLY A 523 -27.07 3.17 -41.48
N LYS A 524 -25.89 2.77 -41.95
CA LYS A 524 -24.80 2.28 -41.09
C LYS A 524 -24.07 3.46 -40.44
N ASN A 525 -23.46 3.18 -39.29
CA ASN A 525 -22.62 4.15 -38.59
C ASN A 525 -21.39 4.50 -39.42
N GLY A 526 -20.94 5.73 -39.24
CA GLY A 526 -19.70 6.28 -39.76
C GLY A 526 -18.46 5.83 -39.00
N SER A 527 -17.33 6.49 -39.26
CA SER A 527 -16.04 6.16 -38.65
C SER A 527 -15.52 7.27 -37.75
N ILE A 528 -14.96 6.90 -36.60
CA ILE A 528 -14.14 7.78 -35.76
C ILE A 528 -12.72 7.20 -35.75
N SER A 529 -11.75 7.99 -36.17
CA SER A 529 -10.35 7.58 -36.28
C SER A 529 -9.43 8.62 -35.65
N GLY A 530 -8.19 8.21 -35.39
CA GLY A 530 -7.15 9.10 -34.89
C GLY A 530 -5.79 8.65 -35.39
N LYS A 531 -4.82 9.57 -35.35
CA LYS A 531 -3.44 9.26 -35.74
C LYS A 531 -2.88 8.06 -34.96
N ALA A 532 -2.07 7.24 -35.63
CA ALA A 532 -1.38 6.11 -35.01
C ALA A 532 -0.55 6.56 -33.79
N CYS A 533 -0.83 5.99 -32.62
CA CYS A 533 -0.15 6.36 -31.38
C CYS A 533 1.28 5.80 -31.31
N PRO A 534 2.21 6.49 -30.63
CA PRO A 534 3.54 5.99 -30.37
C PRO A 534 3.52 4.81 -29.39
N LYS A 535 4.69 4.21 -29.15
CA LYS A 535 4.87 3.07 -28.23
C LYS A 535 4.32 3.42 -26.84
N GLY A 536 3.71 2.46 -26.15
CA GLY A 536 3.10 2.63 -24.82
C GLY A 536 1.67 3.22 -24.80
N LEU A 537 1.22 3.87 -25.88
CA LEU A 537 -0.10 4.51 -25.96
C LEU A 537 -1.04 3.80 -26.94
N TYR A 538 -2.35 3.88 -26.76
CA TYR A 538 -3.36 3.25 -27.64
C TYR A 538 -4.68 4.04 -27.70
N GLY A 539 -5.58 3.63 -28.59
CA GLY A 539 -6.88 4.25 -28.79
C GLY A 539 -6.83 5.48 -29.70
N ILE A 540 -7.98 6.15 -29.83
CA ILE A 540 -8.15 7.32 -30.71
C ILE A 540 -7.46 8.55 -30.12
N PHE A 541 -7.43 8.65 -28.78
CA PHE A 541 -6.87 9.77 -28.02
C PHE A 541 -5.47 9.49 -27.46
N CYS A 542 -4.84 8.38 -27.87
CA CYS A 542 -3.52 7.93 -27.40
C CYS A 542 -3.39 7.85 -25.88
N GLU A 543 -4.30 7.10 -25.25
CA GLU A 543 -4.30 6.81 -23.81
C GLU A 543 -3.20 5.80 -23.43
N GLU A 544 -2.80 5.80 -22.16
CA GLU A 544 -1.79 4.88 -21.63
C GLU A 544 -2.31 3.43 -21.64
N CYS A 545 -1.52 2.48 -22.16
CA CYS A 545 -1.87 1.06 -22.12
C CYS A 545 -2.21 0.59 -20.69
N PRO A 546 -3.18 -0.35 -20.50
CA PRO A 546 -3.57 -0.84 -19.19
C PRO A 546 -2.41 -1.38 -18.36
N VAL A 547 -2.50 -1.25 -17.02
CA VAL A 547 -1.47 -1.75 -16.10
C VAL A 547 -1.23 -3.25 -16.31
N GLY A 548 0.05 -3.64 -16.40
CA GLY A 548 0.44 -5.02 -16.69
C GLY A 548 0.43 -5.38 -18.18
N THR A 549 0.38 -4.38 -19.07
CA THR A 549 0.59 -4.54 -20.51
C THR A 549 1.71 -3.62 -21.01
N TYR A 550 2.35 -4.00 -22.12
CA TYR A 550 3.35 -3.21 -22.83
C TYR A 550 3.05 -3.16 -24.32
N LYS A 551 3.56 -2.12 -24.99
CA LYS A 551 3.38 -1.93 -26.44
C LYS A 551 4.63 -1.35 -27.08
N ASN A 552 5.26 -2.15 -27.93
CA ASN A 552 6.54 -1.84 -28.56
C ASN A 552 6.44 -1.34 -30.01
N VAL A 553 5.24 -1.34 -30.61
CA VAL A 553 4.97 -0.88 -31.98
C VAL A 553 4.08 0.35 -31.99
N SER A 554 4.20 1.18 -33.02
CA SER A 554 3.27 2.27 -33.29
C SER A 554 1.94 1.73 -33.82
N GLY A 555 0.83 2.32 -33.39
CA GLY A 555 -0.53 1.97 -33.82
C GLY A 555 -1.56 2.45 -32.82
N SER A 556 -2.85 2.29 -33.08
CA SER A 556 -3.91 2.74 -32.15
C SER A 556 -4.77 1.60 -31.61
N ASP A 557 -4.62 0.38 -32.13
CA ASP A 557 -5.41 -0.76 -31.68
C ASP A 557 -5.05 -1.19 -30.25
N ARG A 558 -6.09 -1.45 -29.44
CA ARG A 558 -5.95 -1.98 -28.08
C ARG A 558 -5.27 -3.36 -28.06
N ALA A 559 -5.45 -4.14 -29.12
CA ALA A 559 -4.83 -5.46 -29.26
C ALA A 559 -3.29 -5.41 -29.33
N LEU A 560 -2.70 -4.23 -29.57
CA LEU A 560 -1.25 -4.02 -29.56
C LEU A 560 -0.69 -3.84 -28.13
N CYS A 561 -1.53 -3.65 -27.11
CA CYS A 561 -1.10 -3.70 -25.71
C CYS A 561 -1.04 -5.19 -25.28
N HIS A 562 0.16 -5.77 -25.31
CA HIS A 562 0.39 -7.16 -24.96
C HIS A 562 0.59 -7.33 -23.46
N ASN A 563 0.05 -8.41 -22.87
CA ASN A 563 0.25 -8.70 -21.46
C ASN A 563 1.74 -8.93 -21.15
N CYS A 564 2.22 -8.34 -20.08
CA CYS A 564 3.57 -8.55 -19.60
C CYS A 564 3.75 -10.02 -19.18
N PRO A 565 4.87 -10.67 -19.54
CA PRO A 565 5.08 -12.07 -19.26
C PRO A 565 5.02 -12.38 -17.75
N PRO A 566 4.25 -13.38 -17.30
CA PRO A 566 4.04 -13.64 -15.87
C PRO A 566 5.28 -14.19 -15.16
N HIS A 567 6.28 -14.67 -15.90
CA HIS A 567 7.55 -15.17 -15.35
C HIS A 567 8.50 -14.05 -14.93
N GLU A 568 8.27 -12.82 -15.36
CA GLU A 568 9.06 -11.65 -14.97
C GLU A 568 8.51 -10.95 -13.72
N LEU A 569 7.29 -11.28 -13.29
CA LEU A 569 6.67 -10.74 -12.09
C LEU A 569 6.92 -11.67 -10.89
N PRO A 570 7.68 -11.22 -9.88
CA PRO A 570 7.84 -11.97 -8.63
C PRO A 570 6.47 -12.23 -7.97
N HIS A 571 6.30 -13.39 -7.33
CA HIS A 571 5.02 -13.82 -6.74
C HIS A 571 4.41 -12.81 -5.74
N ARG A 572 5.21 -11.92 -5.14
CA ARG A 572 4.77 -10.89 -4.17
C ARG A 572 4.86 -9.46 -4.73
N ALA A 573 4.86 -9.31 -6.06
CA ALA A 573 4.92 -8.03 -6.76
C ALA A 573 3.60 -7.71 -7.49
N ILE A 574 3.35 -6.42 -7.69
CA ILE A 574 2.23 -5.89 -8.49
C ILE A 574 2.77 -4.90 -9.51
N TYR A 575 2.24 -4.95 -10.74
CA TYR A 575 2.55 -3.96 -11.77
C TYR A 575 2.06 -2.57 -11.35
N ILE A 576 2.82 -1.54 -11.70
CA ILE A 576 2.49 -0.14 -11.41
C ILE A 576 2.14 0.62 -12.70
N PRO A 577 1.20 1.58 -12.64
CA PRO A 577 0.99 2.51 -13.75
C PRO A 577 2.20 3.43 -13.91
N VAL A 578 2.61 3.65 -15.16
CA VAL A 578 3.70 4.58 -15.52
C VAL A 578 3.18 5.56 -16.55
N ARG A 579 3.59 6.82 -16.41
CA ARG A 579 3.20 7.91 -17.32
C ARG A 579 3.68 7.61 -18.74
N GLY A 580 2.80 7.81 -19.71
CA GLY A 580 3.07 7.51 -21.12
C GLY A 580 3.00 6.02 -21.48
N GLY A 581 2.60 5.17 -20.54
CA GLY A 581 2.51 3.72 -20.72
C GLY A 581 3.86 3.02 -20.86
N VAL A 582 3.84 1.70 -20.93
CA VAL A 582 5.04 0.87 -20.97
C VAL A 582 5.38 0.51 -22.42
N ALA A 583 6.55 0.94 -22.90
CA ALA A 583 6.99 0.67 -24.26
C ALA A 583 7.68 -0.70 -24.41
N GLU A 584 8.46 -1.12 -23.42
CA GLU A 584 9.35 -2.29 -23.50
C GLU A 584 9.28 -3.12 -22.20
N THR A 585 9.67 -4.40 -22.28
CA THR A 585 9.79 -5.31 -21.14
C THR A 585 11.20 -5.24 -20.54
N PRO A 586 11.38 -5.43 -19.21
CA PRO A 586 10.38 -5.86 -18.23
C PRO A 586 9.46 -4.73 -17.77
N CYS A 587 8.18 -5.08 -17.53
CA CYS A 587 7.20 -4.10 -17.08
C CYS A 587 7.46 -3.66 -15.64
N PRO A 588 7.32 -2.37 -15.33
CA PRO A 588 7.61 -1.83 -14.01
C PRO A 588 6.65 -2.40 -12.96
N TYR A 589 7.21 -2.90 -11.86
CA TYR A 589 6.48 -3.47 -10.73
C TYR A 589 7.02 -2.95 -9.40
N LYS A 590 6.21 -3.06 -8.36
CA LYS A 590 6.63 -2.86 -6.96
C LYS A 590 6.20 -4.04 -6.11
N CYS A 591 6.89 -4.27 -4.99
CA CYS A 591 6.44 -5.27 -4.04
C CYS A 591 5.13 -4.84 -3.35
N THR A 592 4.29 -5.82 -3.00
CA THR A 592 3.00 -5.61 -2.31
C THR A 592 3.11 -4.83 -0.99
N SER A 593 4.27 -4.88 -0.34
CA SER A 593 4.59 -4.17 0.90
C SER A 593 6.07 -3.83 0.93
N ASP A 594 6.43 -2.74 1.63
CA ASP A 594 7.82 -2.30 1.87
C ASP A 594 8.66 -3.31 2.67
N ARG A 595 8.05 -4.37 3.21
CA ARG A 595 8.74 -5.47 3.91
C ARG A 595 9.53 -6.39 2.98
N TYR A 596 9.22 -6.36 1.69
CA TYR A 596 9.84 -7.22 0.69
C TYR A 596 10.82 -6.39 -0.14
N HIS A 597 12.06 -6.88 -0.28
CA HIS A 597 13.09 -6.15 -1.01
C HIS A 597 13.08 -6.51 -2.51
N MET A 598 13.11 -5.49 -3.36
CA MET A 598 13.30 -5.66 -4.82
C MET A 598 14.70 -6.20 -5.12
N PRO A 599 14.88 -7.02 -6.17
CA PRO A 599 13.92 -7.29 -7.25
C PRO A 599 12.95 -8.46 -6.97
N ASN A 600 13.33 -9.50 -6.23
CA ASN A 600 12.54 -10.73 -6.13
C ASN A 600 11.41 -10.70 -5.08
N CYS A 601 11.25 -9.57 -4.36
CA CYS A 601 10.30 -9.41 -3.26
C CYS A 601 10.43 -10.51 -2.19
N TYR A 602 11.66 -10.87 -1.84
CA TYR A 602 11.98 -11.81 -0.76
C TYR A 602 11.96 -11.13 0.61
N THR A 603 11.74 -11.94 1.66
CA THR A 603 12.00 -11.52 3.03
C THR A 603 13.52 -11.48 3.30
N ALA A 604 13.97 -10.69 4.27
CA ALA A 604 15.40 -10.59 4.63
C ALA A 604 16.05 -11.96 4.96
N PHE A 605 15.28 -12.91 5.49
CA PHE A 605 15.76 -14.27 5.74
C PHE A 605 15.92 -15.08 4.45
N GLU A 606 14.93 -15.05 3.56
CA GLU A 606 14.99 -15.75 2.27
C GLU A 606 16.11 -15.18 1.38
N GLU A 607 16.31 -13.86 1.40
CA GLU A 607 17.41 -13.21 0.71
C GLU A 607 18.77 -13.74 1.19
N LEU A 608 18.96 -13.92 2.51
CA LEU A 608 20.16 -14.57 3.06
C LEU A 608 20.30 -16.03 2.56
N VAL A 609 19.23 -16.81 2.56
CA VAL A 609 19.29 -18.21 2.12
C VAL A 609 19.62 -18.34 0.63
N TYR A 610 18.97 -17.52 -0.21
CA TYR A 610 19.16 -17.58 -1.66
C TYR A 610 20.47 -16.92 -2.13
N THR A 611 21.00 -15.93 -1.41
CA THR A 611 22.35 -15.40 -1.68
C THR A 611 23.45 -16.45 -1.51
N PHE A 612 23.26 -17.42 -0.60
CA PHE A 612 24.18 -18.56 -0.41
C PHE A 612 23.85 -19.79 -1.29
N GLY A 613 23.06 -19.63 -2.35
CA GLY A 613 22.75 -20.71 -3.30
C GLY A 613 21.54 -21.58 -2.93
N GLY A 614 20.68 -21.09 -2.04
CA GLY A 614 19.43 -21.73 -1.65
C GLY A 614 19.53 -22.59 -0.37
N PRO A 615 18.39 -23.17 0.07
CA PRO A 615 18.28 -23.82 1.39
C PRO A 615 19.30 -24.94 1.63
N TRP A 616 19.60 -25.73 0.61
CA TRP A 616 20.52 -26.86 0.70
C TRP A 616 21.98 -26.43 0.84
N PHE A 617 22.43 -25.48 0.02
CA PHE A 617 23.80 -24.96 0.10
C PHE A 617 24.03 -24.17 1.39
N PHE A 618 23.06 -23.32 1.78
CA PHE A 618 23.09 -22.62 3.06
C PHE A 618 23.20 -23.60 4.23
N GLY A 619 22.40 -24.68 4.22
CA GLY A 619 22.45 -25.72 5.26
C GLY A 619 23.80 -26.45 5.34
N LEU A 620 24.41 -26.79 4.20
CA LEU A 620 25.74 -27.43 4.15
C LEU A 620 26.86 -26.52 4.64
N ILE A 621 26.83 -25.24 4.24
CA ILE A 621 27.80 -24.23 4.70
C ILE A 621 27.66 -24.03 6.21
N LEU A 622 26.42 -23.92 6.70
CA LEU A 622 26.14 -23.76 8.13
C LEU A 622 26.64 -24.96 8.94
N LEU A 623 26.40 -26.18 8.45
CA LEU A 623 26.89 -27.41 9.08
C LEU A 623 28.43 -27.47 9.09
N GLY A 624 29.07 -27.12 7.98
CA GLY A 624 30.53 -27.05 7.88
C GLY A 624 31.12 -26.03 8.87
N LEU A 625 30.52 -24.84 8.94
CA LEU A 625 30.91 -23.79 9.88
C LEU A 625 30.72 -24.24 11.34
N LEU A 626 29.61 -24.91 11.65
CA LEU A 626 29.34 -25.47 12.98
C LEU A 626 30.43 -26.47 13.40
N VAL A 627 30.83 -27.38 12.50
CA VAL A 627 31.86 -28.38 12.79
C VAL A 627 33.23 -27.71 12.99
N VAL A 628 33.60 -26.75 12.13
CA VAL A 628 34.87 -26.02 12.26
C VAL A 628 34.93 -25.24 13.57
N LEU A 629 33.88 -24.49 13.91
CA LEU A 629 33.80 -23.73 15.16
C LEU A 629 33.76 -24.65 16.39
N ALA A 630 33.10 -25.81 16.31
CA ALA A 630 33.11 -26.80 17.38
C ALA A 630 34.50 -27.42 17.58
N LEU A 631 35.26 -27.67 16.50
CA LEU A 631 36.65 -28.09 16.58
C LEU A 631 37.53 -27.01 17.21
N VAL A 632 37.35 -25.74 16.83
CA VAL A 632 38.06 -24.60 17.44
C VAL A 632 37.73 -24.48 18.93
N LEU A 633 36.47 -24.62 19.33
CA LEU A 633 36.05 -24.61 20.73
C LEU A 633 36.61 -25.81 21.50
N SER A 634 36.68 -26.99 20.89
CA SER A 634 37.28 -28.18 21.50
C SER A 634 38.80 -28.01 21.70
N VAL A 635 39.50 -27.45 20.71
CA VAL A 635 40.94 -27.11 20.82
C VAL A 635 41.16 -26.01 21.86
N ALA A 636 40.30 -24.99 21.89
CA ALA A 636 40.34 -23.94 22.91
C ALA A 636 40.11 -24.52 24.32
N ARG A 637 39.14 -25.42 24.49
CA ARG A 637 38.91 -26.16 25.73
C ARG A 637 40.17 -26.91 26.16
N MET A 638 40.78 -27.69 25.27
CA MET A 638 42.03 -28.40 25.59
C MET A 638 43.15 -27.43 25.98
N LYS A 639 43.27 -26.29 25.31
CA LYS A 639 44.36 -25.32 25.56
C LYS A 639 44.16 -24.49 26.83
N TYR A 640 42.94 -24.09 27.16
CA TYR A 640 42.66 -23.29 28.37
C TYR A 640 42.55 -24.15 29.63
N VAL A 641 42.03 -25.38 29.54
CA VAL A 641 41.93 -26.30 30.70
C VAL A 641 43.29 -26.94 31.03
N ALA A 642 44.18 -27.15 30.04
CA ALA A 642 45.51 -27.72 30.29
C ALA A 642 46.56 -26.72 30.80
N VAL A 643 46.27 -25.41 30.83
CA VAL A 643 47.24 -24.40 31.30
C VAL A 643 47.39 -24.40 32.83
N ASP A 644 46.39 -24.91 33.57
CA ASP A 644 46.49 -25.07 35.03
C ASP A 644 47.22 -26.35 35.47
N ASP A 645 47.50 -27.27 34.55
CA ASP A 645 48.31 -28.47 34.79
C ASP A 645 49.59 -28.40 33.95
N LEU A 646 50.67 -27.84 34.52
CA LEU A 646 52.03 -27.97 34.01
C LEU A 646 52.73 -29.14 34.73
N PRO A 647 52.94 -30.31 34.09
CA PRO A 647 53.93 -31.27 34.53
C PRO A 647 55.26 -31.02 33.80
N ALA A 648 56.35 -31.06 34.56
CA ALA A 648 57.70 -31.13 34.02
C ALA A 648 57.88 -32.39 33.14
N LEU A 649 58.45 -32.18 31.95
CA LEU A 649 59.18 -33.10 31.07
C LEU A 649 58.82 -34.61 31.08
N ALA A 650 58.16 -35.00 29.99
CA ALA A 650 58.09 -36.28 29.27
C ALA A 650 58.94 -37.50 29.76
N THR A 651 58.26 -38.62 30.02
CA THR A 651 58.59 -39.97 29.47
C THR A 651 57.30 -40.82 29.36
N PRO A 652 57.19 -41.74 28.37
CA PRO A 652 55.93 -42.40 28.04
C PRO A 652 55.74 -43.76 28.73
N ALA A 653 54.46 -44.07 29.01
CA ALA A 653 53.84 -45.39 29.15
C ALA A 653 54.47 -46.40 30.12
N ARG A 654 53.88 -46.52 31.32
CA ARG A 654 53.72 -47.81 31.98
C ARG A 654 52.47 -47.84 32.86
N ASN A 655 51.61 -48.83 32.60
CA ASN A 655 50.52 -49.23 33.46
C ASN A 655 51.05 -49.47 34.88
N ASP A 656 50.66 -48.62 35.84
CA ASP A 656 50.56 -49.00 37.26
C ASP A 656 49.88 -47.93 38.10
N THR A 657 49.12 -48.40 39.09
CA THR A 657 48.42 -47.68 40.18
C THR A 657 47.03 -47.08 39.91
N ARG A 658 46.04 -47.99 39.79
CA ARG A 658 44.61 -47.75 40.11
C ARG A 658 44.34 -47.43 41.60
N LEU A 659 45.31 -46.91 42.36
CA LEU A 659 45.24 -46.79 43.83
C LEU A 659 45.12 -45.36 44.39
N ASN A 660 44.97 -44.32 43.56
CA ASN A 660 44.99 -42.92 44.02
C ASN A 660 43.77 -42.07 43.63
N HIS A 661 42.58 -42.67 43.44
CA HIS A 661 41.35 -41.91 43.10
C HIS A 661 40.30 -41.84 44.22
N SER A 662 40.64 -42.22 45.45
CA SER A 662 39.80 -42.01 46.64
C SER A 662 40.39 -40.93 47.56
N PHE A 663 40.73 -39.76 47.00
CA PHE A 663 40.95 -38.58 47.84
C PHE A 663 39.60 -38.02 48.30
N PRO A 664 39.44 -37.68 49.60
CA PRO A 664 38.24 -36.99 50.07
C PRO A 664 38.12 -35.66 49.32
N PHE A 665 36.92 -35.40 48.82
CA PHE A 665 36.57 -34.26 48.00
C PHE A 665 36.65 -32.97 48.86
N LEU A 666 37.82 -32.33 48.91
CA LEU A 666 38.04 -31.11 49.69
C LEU A 666 37.56 -29.88 48.90
N GLU A 667 36.37 -29.38 49.23
CA GLU A 667 35.81 -28.14 48.69
C GLU A 667 36.33 -26.95 49.52
N SER A 668 37.48 -26.41 49.09
CA SER A 668 38.14 -25.17 49.55
C SER A 668 39.25 -25.31 50.61
N LEU A 669 40.33 -24.55 50.40
CA LEU A 669 41.42 -24.39 51.37
C LEU A 669 40.95 -23.81 52.73
N ASN A 670 39.78 -23.17 52.77
CA ASN A 670 39.23 -22.60 53.99
C ASN A 670 38.72 -23.70 54.94
N GLU A 671 38.21 -24.80 54.38
CA GLU A 671 37.91 -26.01 55.15
C GLU A 671 39.19 -26.68 55.66
N ILE A 672 40.27 -26.67 54.86
CA ILE A 672 41.54 -27.30 55.25
C ILE A 672 42.16 -26.63 56.48
N ILE A 673 42.01 -25.30 56.61
CA ILE A 673 42.45 -24.58 57.82
C ILE A 673 41.61 -25.00 59.05
N GLU A 674 40.31 -25.27 58.88
CA GLU A 674 39.46 -25.84 59.94
C GLU A 674 39.75 -27.34 60.22
N THR A 675 40.28 -28.11 59.26
CA THR A 675 40.57 -29.55 59.44
C THR A 675 41.84 -29.86 60.24
N SER A 676 42.62 -28.86 60.66
CA SER A 676 43.83 -29.08 61.48
C SER A 676 43.55 -29.38 62.97
N ARG A 677 42.28 -29.45 63.39
CA ARG A 677 41.87 -29.83 64.76
C ARG A 677 41.28 -31.25 64.80
N SER A 678 42.14 -32.27 64.69
CA SER A 678 41.75 -33.68 64.92
C SER A 678 41.32 -34.01 66.36
N GLU A 679 41.24 -33.01 67.25
CA GLU A 679 40.83 -33.14 68.65
C GLU A 679 39.31 -33.00 68.89
N GLU A 680 38.53 -32.59 67.87
CA GLU A 680 37.10 -32.24 68.01
C GLU A 680 36.13 -33.43 68.04
N SER A 681 36.51 -34.63 67.55
CA SER A 681 35.58 -35.80 67.49
C SER A 681 35.30 -36.42 68.86
N THR A 682 36.24 -36.32 69.80
CA THR A 682 36.12 -36.87 71.17
C THR A 682 35.09 -36.14 72.04
N GLY A 683 34.76 -34.89 71.72
CA GLY A 683 33.82 -34.06 72.47
C GLY A 683 32.40 -34.02 71.92
N HIS A 684 32.11 -34.64 70.76
CA HIS A 684 30.80 -34.56 70.11
C HIS A 684 29.74 -35.41 70.82
N VAL A 685 28.60 -34.81 71.17
CA VAL A 685 27.50 -35.48 71.89
C VAL A 685 26.40 -35.92 70.93
N HIS A 686 25.73 -34.98 70.29
CA HIS A 686 24.55 -35.24 69.47
C HIS A 686 24.45 -34.24 68.32
N ARG A 687 23.92 -34.71 67.19
CA ARG A 687 23.61 -33.92 66.01
C ARG A 687 22.10 -33.73 65.90
N LEU A 688 21.65 -32.49 65.98
CA LEU A 688 20.25 -32.11 65.82
C LEU A 688 20.00 -31.61 64.40
N TYR A 689 19.11 -32.27 63.65
CA TYR A 689 18.77 -31.87 62.29
C TYR A 689 17.63 -30.83 62.28
N PHE A 690 17.71 -29.86 61.37
CA PHE A 690 16.62 -28.94 61.10
C PHE A 690 15.50 -29.64 60.30
N GLN A 691 14.26 -29.31 60.64
CA GLN A 691 13.06 -29.77 59.93
C GLN A 691 12.73 -28.80 58.79
N GLY A 692 12.16 -29.34 57.71
CA GLY A 692 11.73 -28.58 56.52
C GLY A 692 12.75 -28.60 55.36
N PRO A 693 12.31 -28.40 54.10
CA PRO A 693 13.14 -28.47 52.89
C PRO A 693 13.84 -27.14 52.51
N ASN A 694 13.83 -26.14 53.39
CA ASN A 694 14.41 -24.80 53.15
C ASN A 694 13.83 -24.08 51.92
N THR A 695 12.50 -24.06 51.80
CA THR A 695 11.80 -23.31 50.74
C THR A 695 11.15 -22.06 51.33
N PHE A 696 10.82 -21.07 50.49
CA PHE A 696 10.14 -19.85 50.97
C PHE A 696 8.81 -20.14 51.69
N SER A 697 8.15 -21.25 51.35
CA SER A 697 6.92 -21.70 52.01
C SER A 697 7.17 -22.44 53.33
N GLU A 698 8.35 -23.05 53.50
CA GLU A 698 8.69 -23.86 54.66
C GLU A 698 10.20 -23.73 54.96
N PRO A 699 10.59 -22.73 55.77
CA PRO A 699 11.97 -22.52 56.18
C PRO A 699 12.44 -23.61 57.15
N TRP A 700 13.75 -23.64 57.39
CA TRP A 700 14.33 -24.48 58.43
C TRP A 700 13.80 -24.12 59.81
N HIS A 701 13.47 -25.12 60.61
CA HIS A 701 13.06 -24.93 61.99
C HIS A 701 13.50 -26.10 62.89
N LEU A 702 13.76 -25.81 64.16
CA LEU A 702 14.06 -26.77 65.21
C LEU A 702 12.83 -27.04 66.09
N PRO A 703 12.66 -28.27 66.61
CA PRO A 703 11.58 -28.58 67.54
C PRO A 703 11.83 -27.97 68.93
N HIS A 704 10.77 -27.49 69.59
CA HIS A 704 10.80 -26.86 70.94
C HIS A 704 11.03 -27.83 72.11
N CYS A 705 11.54 -29.05 71.86
CA CYS A 705 11.85 -30.00 72.93
C CYS A 705 13.28 -30.54 72.71
N PRO A 706 14.18 -30.43 73.71
CA PRO A 706 15.51 -31.00 73.56
C PRO A 706 15.44 -32.53 73.48
N PRO A 707 16.22 -33.18 72.59
CA PRO A 707 16.25 -34.64 72.50
C PRO A 707 16.80 -35.26 73.80
N GLU A 708 16.42 -36.50 74.09
CA GLU A 708 16.79 -37.20 75.35
C GLU A 708 18.30 -37.20 75.60
N GLN A 709 19.12 -37.25 74.54
CA GLN A 709 20.59 -37.27 74.62
C GLN A 709 21.22 -35.90 74.96
N VAL A 710 20.49 -34.79 74.80
CA VAL A 710 20.97 -33.42 75.02
C VAL A 710 20.38 -32.79 76.28
N LYS A 711 19.28 -33.36 76.80
CA LYS A 711 18.55 -32.90 77.98
C LYS A 711 19.43 -32.69 79.22
N ASP A 712 20.49 -33.50 79.37
CA ASP A 712 21.40 -33.43 80.52
C ASP A 712 22.44 -32.31 80.44
N ILE A 713 22.69 -31.77 79.24
CA ILE A 713 23.73 -30.75 78.98
C ILE A 713 23.11 -29.34 78.90
N VAL A 714 21.79 -29.25 78.72
CA VAL A 714 21.11 -28.01 78.38
C VAL A 714 20.04 -27.66 79.44
N TYR A 715 19.79 -26.37 79.67
CA TYR A 715 18.62 -25.89 80.41
C TYR A 715 17.40 -25.81 79.48
N GLU A 716 16.34 -26.57 79.77
CA GLU A 716 15.16 -26.70 78.89
C GLU A 716 14.53 -25.34 78.54
N ASP A 717 14.33 -24.46 79.51
CA ASP A 717 13.72 -23.14 79.26
C ASP A 717 14.62 -22.19 78.43
N ALA A 718 15.95 -22.31 78.57
CA ALA A 718 16.90 -21.54 77.78
C ALA A 718 17.07 -22.12 76.37
N PHE A 719 16.92 -23.44 76.22
CA PHE A 719 16.88 -24.10 74.92
C PHE A 719 15.67 -23.67 74.10
N ASN A 720 14.49 -23.58 74.72
CA ASN A 720 13.28 -23.20 74.02
C ASN A 720 13.34 -21.76 73.48
N ARG A 721 13.87 -20.82 74.28
CA ARG A 721 14.13 -19.44 73.82
C ARG A 721 15.15 -19.38 72.68
N PHE A 722 16.21 -20.17 72.78
CA PHE A 722 17.20 -20.31 71.71
C PHE A 722 16.58 -20.87 70.42
N VAL A 723 15.68 -21.85 70.53
CA VAL A 723 14.93 -22.38 69.38
C VAL A 723 14.00 -21.33 68.77
N ASP A 724 13.33 -20.50 69.58
CA ASP A 724 12.49 -19.39 69.07
C ASP A 724 13.33 -18.40 68.25
N GLU A 725 14.51 -18.02 68.75
CA GLU A 725 15.43 -17.10 68.06
C GLU A 725 15.96 -17.72 66.77
N ILE A 726 16.43 -18.98 66.79
CA ILE A 726 16.87 -19.69 65.58
C ILE A 726 15.75 -19.82 64.55
N ASN A 727 14.55 -20.22 64.98
CA ASN A 727 13.42 -20.39 64.09
C ASN A 727 13.01 -19.06 63.45
N SER A 728 13.05 -17.95 64.21
CA SER A 728 12.79 -16.62 63.65
C SER A 728 13.87 -16.17 62.65
N LEU A 729 15.16 -16.40 62.93
CA LEU A 729 16.27 -16.09 62.03
C LEU A 729 16.22 -16.91 60.73
N ALA A 730 15.72 -18.15 60.81
CA ALA A 730 15.60 -19.03 59.65
C ALA A 730 14.41 -18.69 58.73
N THR A 731 13.43 -17.91 59.18
CA THR A 731 12.27 -17.51 58.36
C THR A 731 12.65 -16.55 57.22
N TYR A 732 11.97 -16.71 56.08
CA TYR A 732 12.13 -15.83 54.92
C TYR A 732 11.15 -14.66 54.96
N GLU A 733 11.56 -13.52 54.42
CA GLU A 733 10.67 -12.38 54.27
C GLU A 733 9.80 -12.56 53.01
N TRP A 734 8.59 -11.99 53.03
CA TRP A 734 7.61 -12.20 51.95
C TRP A 734 8.11 -11.72 50.57
N TRP A 735 8.86 -10.61 50.54
CA TRP A 735 9.38 -10.04 49.29
C TRP A 735 10.46 -10.93 48.65
N GLU A 736 11.24 -11.68 49.43
CA GLU A 736 12.26 -12.61 48.91
C GLU A 736 11.60 -13.69 48.04
N GLY A 737 10.44 -14.18 48.48
CA GLY A 737 9.61 -15.14 47.75
C GLY A 737 8.87 -14.53 46.55
N SER A 738 8.44 -13.26 46.63
CA SER A 738 7.84 -12.55 45.49
C SER A 738 8.83 -12.33 44.35
N ILE A 739 10.07 -11.90 44.66
CA ILE A 739 11.15 -11.75 43.66
C ILE A 739 11.45 -13.10 42.99
N TYR A 740 11.57 -14.17 43.78
CA TYR A 740 11.75 -15.51 43.23
C TYR A 740 10.61 -15.90 42.28
N SER A 741 9.36 -15.63 42.65
CA SER A 741 8.19 -15.96 41.83
C SER A 741 8.18 -15.21 40.49
N ILE A 742 8.55 -13.92 40.51
CA ILE A 742 8.68 -13.09 39.29
C ILE A 742 9.83 -13.61 38.42
N LEU A 743 11.00 -13.88 39.02
CA LEU A 743 12.16 -14.39 38.30
C LEU A 743 11.92 -15.80 37.75
N CYS A 744 11.15 -16.66 38.40
CA CYS A 744 10.81 -17.99 37.88
C CYS A 744 10.09 -17.91 36.53
N VAL A 745 9.25 -16.89 36.33
CA VAL A 745 8.54 -16.65 35.06
C VAL A 745 9.43 -15.91 34.06
N ALA A 746 10.19 -14.91 34.52
CA ALA A 746 10.96 -14.03 33.63
C ALA A 746 12.32 -14.61 33.20
N ALA A 747 13.04 -15.25 34.11
CA ALA A 747 14.41 -15.75 33.93
C ALA A 747 14.77 -16.83 34.96
N TYR A 748 14.40 -18.08 34.69
CA TYR A 748 14.61 -19.22 35.61
C TYR A 748 16.06 -19.37 36.15
N PRO A 749 17.13 -19.21 35.35
CA PRO A 749 18.51 -19.22 35.87
C PRO A 749 18.78 -18.19 36.97
N LEU A 750 18.23 -16.98 36.81
CA LEU A 750 18.36 -15.92 37.81
C LEU A 750 17.54 -16.26 39.05
N ALA A 751 16.35 -16.86 38.89
CA ALA A 751 15.54 -17.34 40.00
C ALA A 751 16.26 -18.39 40.86
N TRP A 752 16.91 -19.36 40.22
CA TRP A 752 17.72 -20.37 40.91
C TRP A 752 18.90 -19.74 41.67
N SER A 753 19.62 -18.82 41.02
CA SER A 753 20.74 -18.11 41.65
C SER A 753 20.29 -17.26 42.85
N TRP A 754 19.12 -16.61 42.74
CA TRP A 754 18.50 -15.82 43.79
C TRP A 754 18.15 -16.70 44.99
N LEU A 755 17.46 -17.82 44.75
CA LEU A 755 17.12 -18.78 45.80
C LEU A 755 18.37 -19.28 46.54
N GLN A 756 19.42 -19.66 45.80
CA GLN A 756 20.65 -20.16 46.42
C GLN A 756 21.40 -19.07 47.20
N ARG A 757 21.35 -17.82 46.73
CA ARG A 757 21.90 -16.66 47.46
C ARG A 757 21.16 -16.42 48.77
N CYS A 758 19.82 -16.40 48.75
CA CYS A 758 19.01 -16.26 49.96
C CYS A 758 19.31 -17.37 50.97
N ARG A 759 19.38 -18.63 50.52
CA ARG A 759 19.74 -19.78 51.38
C ARG A 759 21.11 -19.65 52.02
N ARG A 760 22.13 -19.24 51.25
CA ARG A 760 23.48 -19.01 51.76
C ARG A 760 23.51 -17.90 52.81
N GLN A 761 22.80 -16.80 52.56
CA GLN A 761 22.71 -15.70 53.52
C GLN A 761 22.04 -16.14 54.84
N LYS A 762 20.98 -16.96 54.79
CA LYS A 762 20.35 -17.49 56.03
C LYS A 762 21.29 -18.41 56.80
N LEU A 763 22.02 -19.30 56.12
CA LEU A 763 23.04 -20.14 56.78
C LEU A 763 24.16 -19.30 57.41
N GLN A 764 24.64 -18.25 56.72
CA GLN A 764 25.65 -17.34 57.25
C GLN A 764 25.15 -16.62 58.50
N LYS A 765 23.94 -16.08 58.48
CA LYS A 765 23.30 -15.46 59.66
C LYS A 765 23.18 -16.44 60.83
N LEU A 766 22.74 -17.68 60.58
CA LEU A 766 22.66 -18.71 61.63
C LEU A 766 24.04 -19.05 62.21
N ARG A 767 25.08 -19.12 61.38
CA ARG A 767 26.46 -19.37 61.84
C ARG A 767 27.03 -18.21 62.65
N GLU A 768 26.82 -16.97 62.20
CA GLU A 768 27.25 -15.76 62.90
C GLU A 768 26.52 -15.61 64.24
N PHE A 769 25.21 -15.89 64.26
CA PHE A 769 24.40 -15.88 65.47
C PHE A 769 24.96 -16.86 66.51
N VAL A 770 25.17 -18.13 66.14
CA VAL A 770 25.68 -19.16 67.07
C VAL A 770 27.14 -18.94 67.47
N ARG A 771 27.97 -18.35 66.60
CA ARG A 771 29.41 -18.17 66.87
C ARG A 771 29.73 -16.92 67.68
N SER A 772 28.94 -15.84 67.52
CA SER A 772 29.32 -14.51 68.04
C SER A 772 28.22 -13.74 68.75
N GLU A 773 26.94 -13.92 68.41
CA GLU A 773 25.86 -13.11 69.01
C GLU A 773 25.20 -13.81 70.20
N TYR A 774 25.03 -15.13 70.15
CA TYR A 774 24.42 -15.92 71.21
C TYR A 774 25.43 -16.29 72.29
N ASP A 775 25.11 -16.00 73.55
CA ASP A 775 25.94 -16.23 74.74
C ASP A 775 25.99 -17.69 75.21
N HIS A 776 25.51 -18.63 74.39
CA HIS A 776 25.40 -20.06 74.69
C HIS A 776 24.69 -20.37 76.02
N ALA A 777 23.81 -19.47 76.50
CA ALA A 777 23.16 -19.57 77.81
C ALA A 777 22.37 -20.88 78.03
N CYS A 778 21.99 -21.57 76.94
CA CYS A 778 21.35 -22.88 77.02
C CYS A 778 22.27 -23.97 77.58
N LEU A 779 23.60 -23.88 77.43
CA LEU A 779 24.55 -24.88 77.91
C LEU A 779 24.77 -24.76 79.43
N ARG A 780 24.74 -25.90 80.15
CA ARG A 780 25.01 -25.94 81.59
C ARG A 780 26.46 -25.62 81.94
N SER A 781 27.41 -25.96 81.07
CA SER A 781 28.84 -25.69 81.31
C SER A 781 29.15 -24.19 81.32
N CYS A 782 29.92 -23.73 82.32
CA CYS A 782 30.42 -22.36 82.31
C CYS A 782 31.52 -22.14 81.26
N ARG A 783 32.33 -23.16 80.96
CA ARG A 783 33.48 -23.05 80.05
C ARG A 783 33.06 -23.05 78.58
N SER A 784 32.13 -23.92 78.18
CA SER A 784 31.64 -23.91 76.78
C SER A 784 30.89 -22.62 76.44
N ARG A 785 30.26 -21.99 77.44
CA ARG A 785 29.69 -20.63 77.35
C ARG A 785 30.76 -19.57 77.13
N ALA A 786 31.83 -19.58 77.91
CA ALA A 786 32.88 -18.56 77.84
C ALA A 786 33.74 -18.65 76.56
N LEU A 787 33.95 -19.86 76.02
CA LEU A 787 34.80 -20.08 74.85
C LEU A 787 34.04 -20.09 73.52
N TYR A 788 32.70 -20.04 73.54
CA TYR A 788 31.86 -20.16 72.34
C TYR A 788 32.16 -21.46 71.52
N GLU A 789 32.49 -22.55 72.23
CA GLU A 789 32.94 -23.83 71.63
C GLU A 789 31.92 -24.97 71.74
N GLY A 790 30.73 -24.71 72.30
CA GLY A 790 29.75 -25.76 72.62
C GLY A 790 28.72 -26.10 71.53
N LEU A 791 28.51 -25.22 70.54
CA LEU A 791 27.53 -25.41 69.45
C LEU A 791 28.16 -25.06 68.10
N LYS A 792 27.93 -25.89 67.07
CA LYS A 792 28.34 -25.60 65.69
C LYS A 792 27.18 -25.85 64.72
N VAL A 793 26.96 -24.92 63.78
CA VAL A 793 25.93 -25.05 62.73
C VAL A 793 26.58 -25.33 61.38
N SER A 794 26.15 -26.42 60.76
CA SER A 794 26.60 -26.87 59.46
C SER A 794 25.42 -27.24 58.57
N ALA A 795 25.66 -27.33 57.26
CA ALA A 795 24.62 -27.67 56.29
C ALA A 795 25.23 -28.45 55.13
N SER A 796 24.39 -29.20 54.44
CA SER A 796 24.76 -29.91 53.21
C SER A 796 25.10 -28.94 52.07
N SER A 797 25.85 -29.42 51.06
CA SER A 797 26.31 -28.63 49.92
C SER A 797 25.20 -28.09 49.01
N ASP A 798 24.01 -28.68 49.06
CA ASP A 798 22.80 -28.24 48.37
C ASP A 798 21.96 -27.24 49.18
N LEU A 799 22.32 -26.99 50.45
CA LEU A 799 21.61 -26.12 51.40
C LEU A 799 20.14 -26.51 51.63
N MET A 800 19.81 -27.79 51.43
CA MET A 800 18.47 -28.31 51.70
C MET A 800 18.37 -28.84 53.13
N LEU A 801 19.46 -29.38 53.69
CA LEU A 801 19.54 -29.92 55.05
C LEU A 801 20.57 -29.12 55.87
N ALA A 802 20.14 -28.63 57.03
CA ALA A 802 21.03 -28.06 58.04
C ALA A 802 21.01 -28.92 59.30
N TYR A 803 22.09 -28.90 60.06
CA TYR A 803 22.20 -29.58 61.34
C TYR A 803 23.08 -28.78 62.32
N MET A 804 22.83 -28.99 63.61
CA MET A 804 23.54 -28.37 64.71
C MET A 804 24.19 -29.44 65.59
N ASP A 805 25.50 -29.34 65.75
CA ASP A 805 26.32 -30.29 66.51
C ASP A 805 26.63 -29.73 67.90
N PHE A 806 26.43 -30.56 68.93
CA PHE A 806 26.71 -30.23 70.34
C PHE A 806 28.05 -30.82 70.79
N TYR A 807 28.89 -30.01 71.43
CA TYR A 807 30.21 -30.40 71.93
C TYR A 807 30.37 -30.17 73.43
N LEU A 808 31.11 -31.06 74.09
CA LEU A 808 31.53 -30.92 75.50
C LEU A 808 32.80 -30.07 75.60
N GLY A 809 32.80 -29.10 76.53
CA GLY A 809 33.97 -28.29 76.84
C GLY A 809 35.04 -29.07 77.61
N GLY A 810 36.30 -28.65 77.54
CA GLY A 810 37.46 -29.40 78.07
C GLY A 810 37.35 -29.95 79.51
N ASP A 811 36.64 -29.25 80.41
CA ASP A 811 36.47 -29.67 81.81
C ASP A 811 35.38 -30.77 81.98
N GLU A 812 34.59 -31.02 80.93
CA GLU A 812 33.52 -32.03 80.84
C GLU A 812 33.91 -33.26 79.98
N LYS A 813 35.15 -33.31 79.47
CA LYS A 813 35.71 -34.46 78.71
C LYS A 813 36.00 -35.67 79.62
N ARG A 814 35.00 -36.16 80.35
CA ARG A 814 35.07 -37.49 81.01
C ARG A 814 34.76 -38.55 79.96
N PRO A 815 35.54 -39.66 79.88
CA PRO A 815 35.33 -40.72 78.89
C PRO A 815 33.96 -41.42 79.01
N ASP A 816 33.23 -41.20 80.11
CA ASP A 816 31.91 -41.75 80.38
C ASP A 816 30.74 -40.86 79.92
N LEU A 817 30.98 -39.59 79.57
CA LEU A 817 29.93 -38.62 79.21
C LEU A 817 29.63 -38.59 77.70
N ALA A 818 30.63 -38.85 76.85
CA ALA A 818 30.42 -38.93 75.40
C ALA A 818 29.91 -40.33 75.03
N PRO A 819 28.72 -40.47 74.43
CA PRO A 819 28.18 -41.79 74.13
C PRO A 819 29.04 -42.49 73.06
N ARG A 820 29.45 -43.74 73.33
CA ARG A 820 30.12 -44.60 72.33
C ARG A 820 29.17 -44.92 71.19
N LEU A 821 29.68 -45.27 70.00
CA LEU A 821 28.84 -45.52 68.81
C LEU A 821 27.65 -46.47 69.09
N HIS A 822 27.89 -47.59 69.79
CA HIS A 822 26.82 -48.54 70.12
C HIS A 822 25.71 -47.99 71.04
N GLN A 823 26.03 -47.02 71.92
CA GLN A 823 25.06 -46.35 72.78
C GLN A 823 24.22 -45.30 72.03
N ARG A 824 24.67 -44.90 70.83
CA ARG A 824 23.95 -43.98 69.95
C ARG A 824 22.95 -44.69 69.03
N PHE A 825 22.95 -46.02 68.97
CA PHE A 825 22.01 -46.76 68.16
C PHE A 825 20.63 -46.86 68.84
N PRO A 826 19.51 -46.68 68.10
CA PRO A 826 19.45 -46.37 66.66
C PRO A 826 19.82 -44.91 66.35
N MET A 827 20.69 -44.71 65.36
CA MET A 827 21.10 -43.39 64.88
C MET A 827 20.49 -43.11 63.51
N SER A 828 19.85 -41.95 63.32
CA SER A 828 19.32 -41.52 62.01
C SER A 828 20.29 -40.59 61.26
N ILE A 829 20.48 -40.86 59.97
CA ILE A 829 21.25 -40.04 59.03
C ILE A 829 20.29 -39.57 57.94
N ILE A 830 19.98 -38.28 57.91
CA ILE A 830 19.00 -37.71 56.97
C ILE A 830 19.66 -37.43 55.61
N PHE A 831 18.94 -37.67 54.53
CA PHE A 831 19.38 -37.31 53.17
C PHE A 831 19.26 -35.80 52.96
N GLY A 832 20.30 -35.22 52.36
CA GLY A 832 20.18 -33.95 51.65
C GLY A 832 19.43 -34.14 50.34
N GLY A 833 18.88 -33.06 49.80
CA GLY A 833 18.15 -33.04 48.54
C GLY A 833 16.66 -33.39 48.66
N ASP A 834 15.93 -33.14 47.58
CA ASP A 834 14.50 -33.44 47.45
C ASP A 834 14.18 -34.41 46.30
N GLY A 835 15.21 -34.96 45.65
CA GLY A 835 15.09 -35.85 44.49
C GLY A 835 14.70 -35.14 43.20
N SER A 836 14.86 -33.81 43.13
CA SER A 836 14.72 -33.06 41.88
C SER A 836 15.97 -33.21 40.99
N TYR A 837 15.83 -32.85 39.71
CA TYR A 837 16.92 -32.94 38.73
C TYR A 837 18.16 -32.12 39.12
N THR A 838 17.98 -30.98 39.81
CA THR A 838 19.08 -30.09 40.25
C THR A 838 19.61 -30.39 41.66
N SER A 839 18.80 -31.02 42.53
CA SER A 839 19.20 -31.47 43.89
C SER A 839 18.79 -32.93 44.15
N PRO A 840 19.58 -33.91 43.65
CA PRO A 840 19.35 -35.32 43.92
C PRO A 840 19.54 -35.67 45.40
N PHE A 841 18.97 -36.79 45.84
CA PHE A 841 19.20 -37.27 47.20
C PHE A 841 20.67 -37.64 47.40
N SER A 842 21.26 -37.19 48.50
CA SER A 842 22.64 -37.52 48.85
C SER A 842 22.86 -37.56 50.36
N ILE A 843 23.82 -38.38 50.78
CA ILE A 843 24.32 -38.45 52.15
C ILE A 843 25.62 -37.66 52.19
N HIS A 844 25.66 -36.65 53.06
CA HIS A 844 26.88 -35.92 53.35
C HIS A 844 27.61 -36.58 54.51
N SER A 845 28.79 -37.15 54.24
CA SER A 845 29.63 -37.77 55.28
C SER A 845 30.70 -36.80 55.74
N ASP A 846 30.40 -36.06 56.81
CA ASP A 846 31.38 -35.16 57.44
C ASP A 846 32.52 -35.95 58.11
N ASN A 847 33.58 -35.24 58.47
CA ASN A 847 34.66 -35.79 59.30
C ASN A 847 34.14 -36.37 60.64
N ILE A 848 33.09 -35.78 61.21
CA ILE A 848 32.46 -36.25 62.45
C ILE A 848 31.77 -37.60 62.24
N LEU A 849 30.91 -37.71 61.21
CA LEU A 849 30.19 -38.95 60.92
C LEU A 849 31.17 -40.08 60.57
N THR A 850 32.20 -39.75 59.78
CA THR A 850 33.26 -40.70 59.41
C THR A 850 34.06 -41.15 60.63
N SER A 851 34.45 -40.21 61.52
CA SER A 851 35.16 -40.53 62.77
C SER A 851 34.31 -41.29 63.78
N LEU A 852 32.98 -41.11 63.76
CA LEU A 852 32.06 -41.90 64.58
C LEU A 852 31.93 -43.32 64.03
N MET A 853 31.76 -43.47 62.72
CA MET A 853 31.64 -44.78 62.07
C MET A 853 32.96 -45.56 62.09
N SER A 854 34.12 -44.89 62.10
CA SER A 854 35.43 -45.54 62.24
C SER A 854 35.63 -46.28 63.55
N GLN A 855 34.74 -46.09 64.55
CA GLN A 855 34.73 -46.88 65.77
C GLN A 855 34.30 -48.34 65.53
N SER A 856 33.58 -48.64 64.44
CA SER A 856 33.14 -50.01 64.08
C SER A 856 33.50 -50.44 62.65
N VAL A 857 33.39 -49.54 61.65
CA VAL A 857 33.62 -49.83 60.23
C VAL A 857 34.84 -49.04 59.74
N PRO A 858 35.83 -49.67 59.06
CA PRO A 858 36.95 -48.94 58.47
C PRO A 858 36.50 -47.76 57.60
N SER A 859 37.19 -46.62 57.72
CA SER A 859 36.82 -45.38 57.02
C SER A 859 36.77 -45.57 55.50
N THR A 860 37.64 -46.39 54.90
CA THR A 860 37.65 -46.71 53.47
C THR A 860 36.37 -47.42 53.02
N ILE A 861 35.88 -48.39 53.80
CA ILE A 861 34.64 -49.13 53.54
C ILE A 861 33.44 -48.20 53.71
N TRP A 862 33.44 -47.35 54.75
CA TRP A 862 32.38 -46.37 54.96
C TRP A 862 32.30 -45.35 53.81
N TYR A 863 33.44 -44.78 53.38
CA TYR A 863 33.49 -43.87 52.24
C TYR A 863 33.03 -44.55 50.95
N ARG A 864 33.45 -45.79 50.69
CA ARG A 864 33.01 -46.57 49.52
C ARG A 864 31.50 -46.82 49.53
N LEU A 865 30.95 -47.18 50.69
CA LEU A 865 29.52 -47.37 50.88
C LEU A 865 28.73 -46.08 50.64
N VAL A 866 29.18 -44.96 51.21
CA VAL A 866 28.54 -43.64 51.00
C VAL A 866 28.61 -43.23 49.53
N ALA A 867 29.76 -43.44 48.86
CA ALA A 867 29.91 -43.17 47.43
C ALA A 867 28.99 -44.03 46.56
N GLY A 868 28.91 -45.34 46.83
CA GLY A 868 28.02 -46.26 46.13
C GLY A 868 26.54 -45.95 46.36
N LEU A 869 26.16 -45.64 47.60
CA LEU A 869 24.79 -45.28 47.93
C LEU A 869 24.39 -43.93 47.33
N ASN A 870 25.27 -42.93 47.34
CA ASN A 870 25.04 -41.65 46.66
C ASN A 870 24.89 -41.83 45.14
N ALA A 871 25.64 -42.76 44.53
CA ALA A 871 25.48 -43.10 43.11
C ALA A 871 24.10 -43.73 42.81
N GLN A 872 23.54 -44.53 43.72
CA GLN A 872 22.19 -45.09 43.58
C GLN A 872 21.10 -44.07 43.90
N LEU A 873 21.27 -43.25 44.96
CA LEU A 873 20.33 -42.20 45.36
C LEU A 873 20.16 -41.11 44.29
N ARG A 874 21.20 -40.88 43.48
CA ARG A 874 21.14 -39.99 42.32
C ARG A 874 20.08 -40.37 41.29
N LEU A 875 19.78 -41.66 41.15
CA LEU A 875 18.78 -42.17 40.19
C LEU A 875 17.33 -42.03 40.70
N VAL A 876 17.15 -41.61 41.96
CA VAL A 876 15.83 -41.41 42.56
C VAL A 876 15.28 -40.05 42.12
N HIS A 877 14.12 -40.07 41.45
CA HIS A 877 13.49 -38.86 40.97
C HIS A 877 12.10 -38.63 41.56
N ARG A 878 11.82 -37.37 41.87
CA ARG A 878 10.55 -36.88 42.42
C ARG A 878 9.41 -37.14 41.43
N GLY A 879 8.32 -37.76 41.89
CA GLY A 879 7.14 -38.12 41.08
C GLY A 879 7.04 -39.60 40.68
N HIS A 880 8.10 -40.39 40.93
CA HIS A 880 8.09 -41.86 40.89
C HIS A 880 8.97 -42.43 42.02
N LEU A 881 8.85 -41.91 43.24
CA LEU A 881 9.66 -42.35 44.39
C LEU A 881 9.39 -43.82 44.72
N LYS A 882 8.14 -44.28 44.54
CA LYS A 882 7.76 -45.69 44.71
C LYS A 882 8.57 -46.66 43.84
N ALA A 883 8.82 -46.31 42.59
CA ALA A 883 9.52 -47.18 41.65
C ALA A 883 11.04 -47.11 41.84
N THR A 884 11.56 -45.96 42.25
CA THR A 884 13.00 -45.67 42.29
C THR A 884 13.66 -45.99 43.64
N PHE A 885 12.93 -45.98 44.77
CA PHE A 885 13.47 -46.45 46.06
C PHE A 885 13.53 -47.98 46.20
N ALA A 886 12.71 -48.73 45.47
CA ALA A 886 12.73 -50.20 45.52
C ALA A 886 14.09 -50.81 45.12
N PRO A 887 14.76 -50.35 44.03
CA PRO A 887 16.13 -50.73 43.71
C PRO A 887 17.15 -50.45 44.82
N ILE A 888 16.99 -49.35 45.57
CA ILE A 888 17.92 -48.99 46.66
C ILE A 888 17.73 -49.91 47.86
N ILE A 889 16.49 -50.24 48.23
CA ILE A 889 16.22 -51.19 49.31
C ILE A 889 16.85 -52.55 48.96
N SER A 890 16.67 -53.01 47.71
CA SER A 890 17.30 -54.23 47.20
C SER A 890 18.84 -54.14 47.24
N TRP A 891 19.42 -53.00 46.84
CA TRP A 891 20.88 -52.79 46.91
C TRP A 891 21.39 -52.78 48.36
N LEU A 892 20.67 -52.16 49.30
CA LEU A 892 21.04 -52.18 50.71
C LEU A 892 20.99 -53.60 51.29
N ASP A 893 19.95 -54.36 50.99
CA ASP A 893 19.77 -55.72 51.52
C ASP A 893 20.75 -56.74 50.91
N VAL A 894 21.06 -56.63 49.61
CA VAL A 894 21.90 -57.60 48.89
C VAL A 894 23.38 -57.22 48.86
N PHE A 895 23.71 -55.93 48.75
CA PHE A 895 25.09 -55.45 48.61
C PHE A 895 25.69 -54.89 49.91
N ALA A 896 24.98 -54.00 50.60
CA ALA A 896 25.55 -53.22 51.70
C ALA A 896 25.49 -53.95 53.07
N ASN A 897 24.29 -54.40 53.47
CA ASN A 897 24.03 -55.00 54.77
C ASN A 897 24.82 -56.31 55.02
N PRO A 898 25.05 -57.21 54.04
CA PRO A 898 25.89 -58.40 54.26
C PRO A 898 27.33 -58.05 54.64
N LYS A 899 27.91 -57.00 54.04
CA LYS A 899 29.27 -56.55 54.38
C LYS A 899 29.30 -55.82 55.72
N LEU A 900 28.32 -54.96 56.00
CA LEU A 900 28.22 -54.22 57.26
C LEU A 900 27.93 -55.13 58.47
N ALA A 901 27.20 -56.23 58.27
CA ALA A 901 26.93 -57.21 59.32
C ALA A 901 28.21 -57.82 59.90
N THR A 902 29.29 -57.95 59.10
CA THR A 902 30.60 -58.42 59.60
C THR A 902 31.25 -57.47 60.62
N TYR A 903 30.79 -56.21 60.68
CA TYR A 903 31.24 -55.19 61.62
C TYR A 903 30.18 -54.86 62.70
N GLY A 904 29.11 -55.65 62.80
CA GLY A 904 28.07 -55.51 63.83
C GLY A 904 27.07 -54.37 63.60
N VAL A 905 26.96 -53.87 62.36
CA VAL A 905 26.12 -52.71 62.00
C VAL A 905 25.13 -53.10 60.89
N ARG A 906 23.88 -52.67 61.02
CA ARG A 906 22.85 -52.78 59.98
C ARG A 906 22.32 -51.41 59.61
N VAL A 907 22.08 -51.19 58.31
CA VAL A 907 21.59 -49.91 57.78
C VAL A 907 20.30 -50.15 57.00
N ASP A 908 19.21 -49.54 57.46
CA ASP A 908 17.92 -49.63 56.80
C ASP A 908 17.45 -48.24 56.35
N LEU A 909 16.76 -48.17 55.21
CA LEU A 909 16.14 -46.93 54.74
C LEU A 909 14.97 -46.56 55.66
N ALA A 910 14.83 -45.29 56.02
CA ALA A 910 13.81 -44.81 56.93
C ALA A 910 13.19 -43.49 56.45
N TRP A 911 12.01 -43.18 56.99
CA TRP A 911 11.34 -41.91 56.81
C TRP A 911 11.01 -41.28 58.16
N CYS A 912 11.20 -39.97 58.27
CA CYS A 912 10.84 -39.17 59.44
C CYS A 912 9.44 -38.56 59.28
N GLN A 913 8.73 -38.33 60.39
CA GLN A 913 7.34 -37.83 60.40
C GLN A 913 7.15 -36.61 59.46
N PRO A 914 6.05 -36.52 58.69
CA PRO A 914 5.89 -35.45 57.73
C PRO A 914 5.69 -34.12 58.44
N THR A 915 6.29 -33.06 57.90
CA THR A 915 6.08 -31.70 58.40
C THR A 915 4.66 -31.20 58.07
N ALA A 916 4.26 -30.05 58.62
CA ALA A 916 2.91 -29.50 58.44
C ALA A 916 2.50 -29.27 56.96
N SER A 917 3.47 -29.16 56.05
CA SER A 917 3.27 -29.01 54.59
C SER A 917 3.03 -30.35 53.85
N GLY A 918 3.24 -31.48 54.55
CA GLY A 918 3.22 -32.83 53.98
C GLY A 918 4.54 -33.25 53.32
N TYR A 919 5.65 -32.57 53.59
CA TYR A 919 6.99 -33.00 53.18
C TYR A 919 7.51 -34.12 54.10
N CYS A 920 7.99 -35.22 53.52
CA CYS A 920 8.62 -36.32 54.25
C CYS A 920 10.13 -36.26 54.06
N GLN A 921 10.88 -36.24 55.18
CA GLN A 921 12.34 -36.39 55.16
C GLN A 921 12.70 -37.88 55.07
N PHE A 922 13.58 -38.23 54.14
CA PHE A 922 14.11 -39.58 53.97
C PHE A 922 15.53 -39.66 54.52
N GLY A 923 15.92 -40.83 55.01
CA GLY A 923 17.24 -41.05 55.56
C GLY A 923 17.54 -42.53 55.79
N LEU A 924 18.64 -42.80 56.49
CA LEU A 924 19.03 -44.11 56.97
C LEU A 924 18.86 -44.19 58.48
N VAL A 925 18.47 -45.36 58.97
CA VAL A 925 18.57 -45.70 60.39
C VAL A 925 19.64 -46.78 60.53
N VAL A 926 20.66 -46.46 61.31
CA VAL A 926 21.77 -47.35 61.65
C VAL A 926 21.44 -48.04 62.97
N GLN A 927 21.41 -49.37 62.96
CA GLN A 927 21.09 -50.21 64.11
C GLN A 927 22.26 -51.15 64.42
N ALA A 928 22.44 -51.50 65.70
CA ALA A 928 23.32 -52.61 66.06
C ALA A 928 22.66 -53.93 65.64
N THR A 929 23.41 -54.82 64.99
CA THR A 929 22.95 -56.20 64.79
C THR A 929 22.94 -56.89 66.15
N ALA A 930 21.76 -57.17 66.70
CA ALA A 930 21.66 -58.04 67.87
C ALA A 930 22.17 -59.43 67.47
N ASN A 931 23.08 -60.01 68.27
CA ASN A 931 23.53 -61.39 68.10
C ASN A 931 22.32 -62.33 68.23
N GLU A 932 21.68 -62.69 67.11
CA GLU A 932 20.76 -63.82 67.03
C GLU A 932 21.58 -65.11 67.14
N ASN A 933 21.91 -65.48 68.38
CA ASN A 933 22.38 -66.82 68.74
C ASN A 933 21.81 -67.17 70.13
N MET A 934 20.49 -67.35 70.23
CA MET A 934 19.86 -68.22 71.24
C MET A 934 18.35 -68.41 70.98
N SER A 935 17.97 -69.23 69.99
CA SER A 935 16.79 -70.12 70.03
C SER A 935 16.51 -70.74 68.65
N SER A 936 17.24 -71.81 68.34
CA SER A 936 16.85 -72.77 67.32
C SER A 936 15.72 -73.67 67.85
N SER A 937 14.55 -73.69 67.21
CA SER A 937 13.73 -74.90 67.01
C SER A 937 12.37 -74.55 66.38
N GLY A 938 12.00 -75.27 65.31
CA GLY A 938 10.66 -75.27 64.71
C GLY A 938 10.71 -74.84 63.24
N GLU A 939 11.28 -75.69 62.37
CA GLU A 939 10.52 -76.60 61.50
C GLU A 939 9.93 -75.92 60.26
N SER A 940 10.52 -76.31 59.14
CA SER A 940 10.00 -76.24 57.78
C SER A 940 8.58 -76.80 57.72
N TYR A 941 7.63 -76.03 57.18
CA TYR A 941 6.58 -76.58 56.32
C TYR A 941 6.39 -75.66 55.11
N ASP A 942 6.77 -76.24 53.98
CA ASP A 942 6.38 -75.88 52.63
C ASP A 942 4.91 -76.24 52.39
N ASP A 943 4.32 -75.63 51.35
CA ASP A 943 3.01 -75.96 50.77
C ASP A 943 1.79 -75.58 51.67
N SER A 944 0.71 -74.97 51.22
CA SER A 944 0.03 -75.06 49.93
C SER A 944 -1.16 -74.07 50.01
N ARG A 945 -1.46 -73.32 48.95
CA ARG A 945 -2.60 -73.57 48.07
C ARG A 945 -3.93 -72.91 48.47
N VAL A 946 -4.48 -72.26 47.43
CA VAL A 946 -5.89 -72.36 46.99
C VAL A 946 -6.82 -71.40 47.76
N THR A 947 -7.59 -70.51 47.13
CA THR A 947 -8.34 -70.61 45.86
C THR A 947 -8.84 -69.21 45.49
N GLU A 948 -8.90 -68.97 44.18
CA GLU A 948 -10.06 -68.45 43.45
C GLU A 948 -11.14 -67.62 44.18
N LYS A 949 -11.45 -66.44 43.63
CA LYS A 949 -12.60 -66.20 42.71
C LYS A 949 -12.72 -64.68 42.52
N GLN A 950 -12.78 -64.18 41.28
CA GLN A 950 -14.02 -63.71 40.63
C GLN A 950 -14.92 -62.92 41.61
N SER A 951 -15.37 -61.70 41.34
CA SER A 951 -16.02 -61.19 40.13
C SER A 951 -16.20 -59.68 40.28
N GLY A 952 -16.53 -59.01 39.17
CA GLY A 952 -16.70 -57.57 39.10
C GLY A 952 -17.94 -56.99 39.79
N LEU A 953 -18.03 -55.67 39.63
CA LEU A 953 -19.19 -54.84 39.30
C LEU A 953 -19.40 -53.63 40.24
N LEU A 954 -19.53 -52.47 39.59
CA LEU A 954 -20.36 -51.30 39.92
C LEU A 954 -20.10 -50.44 41.19
N ARG A 955 -19.87 -49.15 40.88
CA ARG A 955 -20.51 -47.92 41.44
C ARG A 955 -20.71 -47.79 42.96
N SER A 956 -20.15 -46.69 43.47
CA SER A 956 -20.89 -45.53 44.01
C SER A 956 -20.41 -45.04 45.38
N HIS A 957 -20.21 -43.72 45.42
CA HIS A 957 -20.28 -42.75 46.51
C HIS A 957 -20.40 -43.19 47.98
N GLY A 958 -19.60 -42.53 48.81
CA GLY A 958 -19.90 -42.27 50.23
C GLY A 958 -18.75 -41.59 50.98
N ASN A 959 -18.84 -40.27 51.19
CA ASN A 959 -18.46 -39.65 52.48
C ASN A 959 -19.50 -40.12 53.54
N PRO A 960 -19.32 -40.02 54.89
CA PRO A 960 -18.45 -39.13 55.68
C PRO A 960 -17.86 -39.71 57.02
N MET A 961 -16.97 -38.93 57.65
CA MET A 961 -16.83 -38.55 59.09
C MET A 961 -17.23 -39.49 60.28
N HIS A 962 -16.28 -39.53 61.25
CA HIS A 962 -16.39 -39.63 62.73
C HIS A 962 -16.54 -40.97 63.49
N ARG A 963 -15.94 -40.96 64.70
CA ARG A 963 -16.03 -41.86 65.89
C ARG A 963 -15.04 -43.05 65.93
N LEU A 964 -14.42 -43.46 67.05
CA LEU A 964 -14.42 -43.05 68.47
C LEU A 964 -13.23 -43.76 69.19
N THR A 965 -12.70 -43.11 70.23
CA THR A 965 -12.18 -43.65 71.53
C THR A 965 -11.15 -44.79 71.65
N ASN A 966 -10.09 -44.44 72.39
CA ASN A 966 -9.51 -45.10 73.59
C ASN A 966 -9.36 -46.63 73.63
N ASN A 967 -8.10 -47.07 73.77
CA ASN A 967 -7.72 -47.99 74.85
C ASN A 967 -6.23 -47.83 75.25
N GLU A 968 -6.08 -47.37 76.50
CA GLU A 968 -5.11 -47.73 77.55
C GLU A 968 -3.63 -48.07 77.23
N HIS A 969 -2.78 -47.15 77.70
CA HIS A 969 -1.51 -47.35 78.41
C HIS A 969 -0.86 -48.75 78.41
N LEU A 970 0.13 -48.92 77.52
CA LEU A 970 1.38 -49.62 77.84
C LEU A 970 2.52 -48.63 77.63
N VAL A 971 3.20 -48.30 78.73
CA VAL A 971 4.33 -47.37 78.79
C VAL A 971 5.47 -47.91 77.91
N MET A 972 5.56 -47.42 76.67
CA MET A 972 6.76 -47.47 75.86
C MET A 972 7.38 -46.06 75.86
N PRO A 973 8.70 -45.92 76.12
CA PRO A 973 9.36 -44.62 76.03
C PRO A 973 9.17 -44.07 74.61
N ARG A 974 8.91 -42.77 74.51
CA ARG A 974 8.63 -42.01 73.30
C ARG A 974 9.88 -41.98 72.38
N ARG A 975 10.24 -43.10 71.76
CA ARG A 975 11.33 -43.19 70.78
C ARG A 975 10.89 -42.44 69.50
N MET A 976 11.79 -41.57 69.02
CA MET A 976 11.74 -40.72 67.81
C MET A 976 10.64 -41.07 66.78
N SER A 977 9.84 -40.07 66.41
CA SER A 977 8.76 -40.16 65.42
C SER A 977 9.28 -40.42 63.98
N GLY A 978 9.56 -41.68 63.64
CA GLY A 978 9.94 -42.13 62.30
C GLY A 978 9.88 -43.66 62.15
N GLY A 979 9.74 -44.15 60.92
CA GLY A 979 9.59 -45.59 60.62
C GLY A 979 10.57 -46.09 59.55
N THR A 980 10.98 -47.37 59.64
CA THR A 980 11.79 -48.03 58.61
C THR A 980 10.96 -48.32 57.36
N LEU A 981 11.46 -47.99 56.18
CA LEU A 981 10.84 -48.24 54.88
C LEU A 981 11.11 -49.68 54.43
N ASN A 982 10.16 -50.57 54.68
CA ASN A 982 10.15 -51.91 54.11
C ASN A 982 9.30 -51.94 52.82
N GLY A 983 9.54 -52.88 51.89
CA GLY A 983 8.86 -52.98 50.59
C GLY A 983 7.33 -53.00 50.65
N LYS A 984 6.74 -53.41 51.79
CA LYS A 984 5.29 -53.35 52.06
C LYS A 984 4.79 -51.94 52.39
N ILE A 985 5.58 -51.14 53.12
CA ILE A 985 5.26 -49.76 53.54
C ILE A 985 5.44 -48.78 52.37
N LEU A 986 6.38 -49.06 51.46
CA LEU A 986 6.64 -48.25 50.26
C LEU A 986 5.41 -48.10 49.35
N ARG A 987 4.54 -49.11 49.29
CA ARG A 987 3.32 -49.09 48.46
C ARG A 987 2.29 -48.06 48.95
N ILE A 988 2.29 -47.75 50.25
CA ILE A 988 1.28 -46.93 50.94
C ILE A 988 1.62 -45.43 50.88
N LEU A 989 2.83 -45.04 50.44
CA LEU A 989 3.29 -43.65 50.37
C LEU A 989 2.41 -42.82 49.40
N LYS A 990 1.91 -41.65 49.83
CA LYS A 990 1.09 -40.74 48.98
C LYS A 990 2.01 -39.73 48.29
N GLU A 991 1.97 -39.65 46.96
CA GLU A 991 2.70 -38.65 46.16
C GLU A 991 1.74 -37.57 45.61
N LYS A 992 2.09 -36.28 45.76
CA LYS A 992 1.38 -35.16 45.11
C LYS A 992 1.91 -34.97 43.68
N LYS A 993 1.03 -35.04 42.66
CA LYS A 993 1.39 -34.72 41.25
C LYS A 993 1.45 -33.21 41.06
N THR A 994 2.56 -32.67 40.59
CA THR A 994 2.78 -31.23 40.35
C THR A 994 2.67 -30.88 38.86
N ILE A 995 2.47 -29.59 38.53
CA ILE A 995 2.31 -29.05 37.15
C ILE A 995 3.54 -29.36 36.27
N TYR A 996 4.71 -29.58 36.87
CA TYR A 996 5.98 -29.89 36.19
C TYR A 996 6.18 -31.37 35.85
N PHE A 997 5.16 -32.22 36.03
CA PHE A 997 5.22 -33.66 35.74
C PHE A 997 5.72 -34.02 34.31
N PRO A 998 5.31 -33.36 33.21
CA PRO A 998 5.81 -33.71 31.88
C PRO A 998 7.31 -33.40 31.68
N LEU A 999 7.82 -32.34 32.30
CA LEU A 999 9.24 -32.01 32.29
C LEU A 999 10.06 -33.04 33.07
N ALA A 1000 9.51 -33.57 34.18
CA ALA A 1000 10.14 -34.61 34.98
C ALA A 1000 10.24 -35.98 34.26
N LEU A 1001 9.47 -36.21 33.20
CA LEU A 1001 9.59 -37.40 32.33
C LEU A 1001 10.74 -37.25 31.32
N ILE A 1002 11.02 -36.01 30.89
CA ILE A 1002 12.07 -35.71 29.91
C ILE A 1002 13.43 -35.60 30.62
N MET A 1003 13.47 -34.95 31.79
CA MET A 1003 14.70 -34.58 32.50
C MET A 1003 14.89 -35.44 33.76
N TYR A 1004 15.86 -36.36 33.75
CA TYR A 1004 16.21 -37.16 34.92
C TYR A 1004 17.68 -37.61 34.90
N ASN A 1005 18.25 -37.87 36.08
CA ASN A 1005 19.64 -38.31 36.19
C ASN A 1005 19.82 -39.76 35.73
N THR A 1006 20.80 -40.01 34.87
CA THR A 1006 21.06 -41.32 34.21
C THR A 1006 22.39 -41.94 34.65
N LYS A 1007 22.66 -43.22 34.34
CA LYS A 1007 23.97 -43.85 34.61
C LYS A 1007 25.07 -43.35 33.64
N PRO A 1008 26.35 -43.34 34.04
CA PRO A 1008 27.47 -42.97 33.17
C PRO A 1008 27.71 -44.01 32.06
N ILE A 1009 28.21 -43.56 30.89
CA ILE A 1009 28.46 -44.37 29.68
C ILE A 1009 29.97 -44.52 29.37
N GLY A 1010 30.85 -43.74 30.03
CA GLY A 1010 32.31 -43.96 29.97
C GLY A 1010 33.04 -43.47 28.71
N HIS A 1011 32.45 -42.56 27.91
CA HIS A 1011 33.09 -41.94 26.73
C HIS A 1011 33.12 -40.41 26.88
N GLN A 1012 34.08 -39.89 27.65
CA GLN A 1012 34.09 -38.48 28.06
C GLN A 1012 34.44 -37.50 26.92
N ASP A 1013 35.37 -37.88 26.02
CA ASP A 1013 35.88 -36.97 24.98
C ASP A 1013 34.95 -36.83 23.77
N LEU A 1014 34.38 -37.95 23.28
CA LEU A 1014 33.42 -37.96 22.19
C LEU A 1014 32.15 -37.17 22.55
N VAL A 1015 31.66 -37.35 23.78
CA VAL A 1015 30.48 -36.66 24.28
C VAL A 1015 30.75 -35.15 24.45
N GLY A 1016 31.97 -34.76 24.84
CA GLY A 1016 32.36 -33.35 24.94
C GLY A 1016 32.40 -32.61 23.59
N LEU A 1017 32.84 -33.27 22.52
CA LEU A 1017 32.80 -32.71 21.16
C LEU A 1017 31.37 -32.56 20.66
N VAL A 1018 30.53 -33.57 20.86
CA VAL A 1018 29.10 -33.53 20.52
C VAL A 1018 28.39 -32.39 21.26
N ILE A 1019 28.74 -32.15 22.53
CA ILE A 1019 28.20 -31.02 23.31
C ILE A 1019 28.60 -29.66 22.76
N SER A 1020 29.83 -29.53 22.26
CA SER A 1020 30.31 -28.27 21.64
C SER A 1020 29.54 -27.96 20.35
N ILE A 1021 29.21 -28.99 19.55
CA ILE A 1021 28.36 -28.86 18.36
C ILE A 1021 26.92 -28.48 18.75
N LEU A 1022 26.35 -29.15 19.75
CA LEU A 1022 24.97 -28.88 20.22
C LEU A 1022 24.83 -27.46 20.79
N LEU A 1023 25.82 -26.99 21.54
CA LEU A 1023 25.87 -25.63 22.07
C LEU A 1023 25.88 -24.56 20.98
N LEU A 1024 26.69 -24.78 19.94
CA LEU A 1024 26.80 -23.84 18.83
C LEU A 1024 25.57 -23.90 17.91
N GLY A 1025 24.98 -25.10 17.75
CA GLY A 1025 23.70 -25.29 17.09
C GLY A 1025 22.58 -24.49 17.76
N ASP A 1026 22.52 -24.50 19.09
CA ASP A 1026 21.55 -23.72 19.88
C ASP A 1026 21.67 -22.21 19.66
N PHE A 1027 22.91 -21.72 19.60
CA PHE A 1027 23.18 -20.31 19.33
C PHE A 1027 22.71 -19.87 17.95
N ILE A 1028 23.02 -20.66 16.93
CA ILE A 1028 22.61 -20.39 15.55
C ILE A 1028 21.09 -20.44 15.42
N LEU A 1029 20.43 -21.43 16.04
CA LEU A 1029 18.97 -21.52 16.04
C LEU A 1029 18.32 -20.29 16.67
N VAL A 1030 18.84 -19.82 17.80
CA VAL A 1030 18.36 -18.59 18.43
C VAL A 1030 18.54 -17.38 17.50
N LEU A 1031 19.69 -17.25 16.84
CA LEU A 1031 19.94 -16.15 15.90
C LEU A 1031 19.00 -16.18 14.69
N LEU A 1032 18.78 -17.37 14.09
CA LEU A 1032 17.88 -17.53 12.94
C LEU A 1032 16.42 -17.27 13.32
N THR A 1033 15.98 -17.73 14.51
CA THR A 1033 14.62 -17.42 14.99
C THR A 1033 14.43 -15.93 15.26
N LEU A 1034 15.42 -15.22 15.80
CA LEU A 1034 15.36 -13.77 15.99
C LEU A 1034 15.31 -13.02 14.65
N LEU A 1035 16.11 -13.44 13.67
CA LEU A 1035 16.11 -12.85 12.32
C LEU A 1035 14.77 -13.09 11.61
N GLN A 1036 14.21 -14.29 11.71
CA GLN A 1036 12.91 -14.62 11.16
C GLN A 1036 11.81 -13.77 11.79
N MET A 1037 11.80 -13.62 13.11
CA MET A 1037 10.79 -12.79 13.80
C MET A 1037 10.94 -11.29 13.50
N TYR A 1038 12.17 -10.80 13.34
CA TYR A 1038 12.45 -9.44 12.86
C TYR A 1038 11.90 -9.20 11.45
N SER A 1039 12.07 -10.19 10.55
CA SER A 1039 11.56 -10.09 9.17
C SER A 1039 10.03 -10.08 9.08
N LEU A 1040 9.34 -10.67 10.05
CA LEU A 1040 7.87 -10.70 10.10
C LEU A 1040 7.27 -9.40 10.65
N SER A 1041 7.78 -8.90 11.79
CA SER A 1041 7.37 -7.62 12.38
C SER A 1041 8.27 -7.21 13.54
N LEU A 1042 8.59 -5.93 13.63
CA LEU A 1042 9.30 -5.32 14.75
C LEU A 1042 8.51 -5.46 16.08
N VAL A 1043 7.18 -5.48 16.04
CA VAL A 1043 6.34 -5.77 17.22
C VAL A 1043 6.48 -7.22 17.65
N ASN A 1044 6.51 -8.17 16.71
CA ASN A 1044 6.67 -9.59 17.04
C ASN A 1044 8.08 -9.88 17.57
N PHE A 1045 9.10 -9.21 17.03
CA PHE A 1045 10.47 -9.24 17.56
C PHE A 1045 10.53 -8.78 19.02
N PHE A 1046 9.92 -7.63 19.35
CA PHE A 1046 9.84 -7.15 20.73
C PHE A 1046 8.99 -8.07 21.62
N LEU A 1047 7.88 -8.60 21.14
CA LEU A 1047 6.99 -9.44 21.92
C LEU A 1047 7.65 -10.78 22.32
N VAL A 1048 8.44 -11.38 21.42
CA VAL A 1048 9.31 -12.55 21.73
C VAL A 1048 10.39 -12.17 22.75
N LEU A 1049 10.98 -10.98 22.62
CA LEU A 1049 12.01 -10.48 23.54
C LEU A 1049 11.44 -10.09 24.92
N PHE A 1050 10.16 -9.73 25.04
CA PHE A 1050 9.57 -9.20 26.29
C PHE A 1050 8.72 -10.21 27.08
N ILE A 1051 8.09 -11.21 26.44
CA ILE A 1051 7.19 -12.16 27.16
C ILE A 1051 7.97 -13.18 28.03
N LEU A 1052 9.21 -13.54 27.67
CA LEU A 1052 10.07 -14.43 28.46
C LEU A 1052 11.53 -13.93 28.41
N PRO A 1053 11.82 -12.81 29.10
CA PRO A 1053 12.74 -11.77 28.65
C PRO A 1053 14.20 -12.15 28.48
N LEU A 1054 14.62 -13.32 28.97
CA LEU A 1054 16.02 -13.72 28.90
C LEU A 1054 16.24 -15.24 28.70
N GLY A 1055 15.16 -16.03 28.66
CA GLY A 1055 15.24 -17.48 28.50
C GLY A 1055 15.84 -17.89 27.17
N VAL A 1056 15.59 -17.11 26.10
CA VAL A 1056 16.08 -17.40 24.75
C VAL A 1056 17.58 -17.17 24.59
N LEU A 1057 18.12 -16.16 25.26
CA LEU A 1057 19.53 -15.76 25.13
C LEU A 1057 20.47 -16.47 26.12
N PHE A 1058 19.98 -16.95 27.25
CA PHE A 1058 20.80 -17.58 28.31
C PHE A 1058 21.34 -19.01 28.10
N PRO A 1059 20.80 -19.88 27.21
CA PRO A 1059 21.33 -21.24 27.03
C PRO A 1059 22.77 -21.24 26.54
N PHE A 1060 23.12 -20.32 25.65
CA PHE A 1060 24.49 -20.25 25.12
C PHE A 1060 25.51 -19.77 26.16
N PRO A 1061 25.31 -18.65 26.89
CA PRO A 1061 26.19 -18.24 27.99
C PRO A 1061 26.30 -19.28 29.11
N SER A 1062 25.19 -19.94 29.47
CA SER A 1062 25.20 -20.98 30.51
C SER A 1062 25.96 -22.23 30.06
N GLY A 1063 25.79 -22.66 28.80
CA GLY A 1063 26.54 -23.75 28.20
C GLY A 1063 28.04 -23.45 28.06
N ILE A 1064 28.43 -22.23 27.64
CA ILE A 1064 29.85 -21.85 27.50
C ILE A 1064 30.52 -21.79 28.86
N SER A 1065 29.85 -21.16 29.84
CA SER A 1065 30.33 -21.12 31.22
C SER A 1065 30.57 -22.52 31.76
N ALA A 1066 29.65 -23.47 31.50
CA ALA A 1066 29.82 -24.87 31.88
C ALA A 1066 30.97 -25.57 31.14
N LEU A 1067 31.17 -25.29 29.85
CA LEU A 1067 32.22 -25.88 29.02
C LEU A 1067 33.63 -25.47 29.45
N PHE A 1068 33.84 -24.21 29.86
CA PHE A 1068 35.15 -23.67 30.22
C PHE A 1068 35.46 -23.66 31.72
N SER A 1069 34.51 -23.95 32.60
CA SER A 1069 34.73 -23.96 34.07
C SER A 1069 35.22 -25.31 34.62
N GLN A 1070 35.68 -26.22 33.76
CA GLN A 1070 36.18 -27.54 34.17
C GLN A 1070 37.44 -27.43 35.04
N GLY A 1071 37.34 -27.98 36.27
CA GLY A 1071 38.49 -28.28 37.12
C GLY A 1071 38.18 -29.49 38.00
N PRO A 1072 39.17 -30.35 38.32
CA PRO A 1072 38.96 -31.59 39.08
C PRO A 1072 38.38 -31.36 40.49
N ARG A 1073 38.41 -30.12 41.00
CA ARG A 1073 37.97 -29.74 42.35
C ARG A 1073 36.51 -29.23 42.47
N ARG A 1074 35.72 -29.18 41.38
CA ARG A 1074 34.34 -28.58 41.39
C ARG A 1074 33.27 -29.36 40.59
N SER A 1075 33.34 -30.69 40.51
CA SER A 1075 32.45 -31.50 39.63
C SER A 1075 30.94 -31.37 39.94
N ALA A 1076 30.54 -31.29 41.22
CA ALA A 1076 29.13 -31.21 41.62
C ALA A 1076 28.46 -29.86 41.26
N GLY A 1077 29.22 -28.76 41.25
CA GLY A 1077 28.72 -27.45 40.82
C GLY A 1077 28.51 -27.35 39.30
N LEU A 1078 29.35 -28.04 38.53
CA LEU A 1078 29.33 -28.04 37.05
C LEU A 1078 28.14 -28.81 36.48
N ALA A 1079 27.83 -29.97 37.07
CA ALA A 1079 26.66 -30.76 36.73
C ALA A 1079 25.35 -29.97 36.81
N ARG A 1080 25.21 -29.12 37.85
CA ARG A 1080 24.05 -28.24 38.04
C ARG A 1080 23.95 -27.15 36.98
N LEU A 1081 25.06 -26.68 36.42
CA LEU A 1081 25.07 -25.70 35.33
C LEU A 1081 24.64 -26.33 33.99
N TYR A 1082 25.09 -27.55 33.70
CA TYR A 1082 24.63 -28.32 32.52
C TYR A 1082 23.15 -28.68 32.62
N ALA A 1083 22.69 -29.07 33.81
CA ALA A 1083 21.26 -29.31 34.08
C ALA A 1083 20.41 -28.04 33.84
N LEU A 1084 20.92 -26.88 34.24
CA LEU A 1084 20.26 -25.59 34.01
C LEU A 1084 20.23 -25.20 32.52
N TRP A 1085 21.33 -25.42 31.79
CA TRP A 1085 21.37 -25.22 30.34
C TRP A 1085 20.33 -26.11 29.63
N ASN A 1086 20.26 -27.39 30.00
CA ASN A 1086 19.30 -28.33 29.39
C ASN A 1086 17.84 -27.89 29.62
N LEU A 1087 17.52 -27.44 30.83
CA LEU A 1087 16.17 -26.94 31.16
C LEU A 1087 15.82 -25.65 30.38
N THR A 1088 16.73 -24.69 30.29
CA THR A 1088 16.49 -23.43 29.54
C THR A 1088 16.37 -23.66 28.04
N SER A 1089 17.17 -24.58 27.50
CA SER A 1089 17.15 -24.97 26.08
C SER A 1089 15.80 -25.55 25.65
N LEU A 1090 15.14 -26.34 26.51
CA LEU A 1090 13.82 -26.92 26.24
C LEU A 1090 12.70 -25.87 26.30
N VAL A 1091 12.78 -24.93 27.25
CA VAL A 1091 11.82 -23.81 27.37
C VAL A 1091 11.80 -22.96 26.10
N ASN A 1092 12.95 -22.72 25.45
CA ASN A 1092 13.01 -21.94 24.20
C ASN A 1092 12.19 -22.51 23.06
N VAL A 1093 12.17 -23.84 22.92
CA VAL A 1093 11.41 -24.50 21.86
C VAL A 1093 9.91 -24.33 22.09
N VAL A 1094 9.49 -24.44 23.34
CA VAL A 1094 8.09 -24.24 23.74
C VAL A 1094 7.65 -22.79 23.46
N VAL A 1095 8.51 -21.82 23.73
CA VAL A 1095 8.25 -20.40 23.42
C VAL A 1095 8.16 -20.17 21.91
N ALA A 1096 9.11 -20.70 21.13
CA ALA A 1096 9.08 -20.60 19.67
C ALA A 1096 7.79 -21.19 19.07
N PHE A 1097 7.31 -22.31 19.62
CA PHE A 1097 6.05 -22.95 19.21
C PHE A 1097 4.83 -22.06 19.51
N ILE A 1098 4.77 -21.47 20.70
CA ILE A 1098 3.68 -20.56 21.11
C ILE A 1098 3.68 -19.29 20.24
N CYS A 1099 4.84 -18.72 19.95
CA CYS A 1099 4.96 -17.52 19.10
C CYS A 1099 4.56 -17.81 17.64
N GLY A 1100 5.00 -18.94 17.08
CA GLY A 1100 4.56 -19.38 15.75
C GLY A 1100 3.05 -19.57 15.67
N PHE A 1101 2.45 -20.16 16.72
CA PHE A 1101 1.01 -20.34 16.83
C PHE A 1101 0.26 -19.00 16.90
N ILE A 1102 0.72 -18.05 17.72
CA ILE A 1102 0.11 -16.72 17.82
C ILE A 1102 0.18 -16.00 16.47
N HIS A 1103 1.32 -16.01 15.78
CA HIS A 1103 1.47 -15.37 14.47
C HIS A 1103 0.47 -15.94 13.44
N TYR A 1104 0.33 -17.27 13.38
CA TYR A 1104 -0.65 -17.93 12.53
C TYR A 1104 -2.08 -17.48 12.82
N THR A 1105 -2.47 -17.41 14.10
CA THR A 1105 -3.81 -16.97 14.50
C THR A 1105 -4.10 -15.50 14.19
N VAL A 1106 -3.12 -14.60 14.36
CA VAL A 1106 -3.28 -13.16 14.10
C VAL A 1106 -3.35 -12.87 12.59
N TYR A 1107 -2.47 -13.49 11.80
CA TYR A 1107 -2.44 -13.29 10.34
C TYR A 1107 -3.67 -13.89 9.63
N SER A 1108 -4.22 -15.00 10.17
CA SER A 1108 -5.48 -15.59 9.69
C SER A 1108 -6.70 -14.67 9.90
N HIS A 1109 -6.62 -13.70 10.82
CA HIS A 1109 -7.74 -12.82 11.14
C HIS A 1109 -7.83 -11.61 10.18
N ASP A 1110 -6.71 -11.16 9.61
CA ASP A 1110 -6.64 -10.04 8.65
C ASP A 1110 -7.04 -10.43 7.21
N LYS A 1111 -6.95 -11.71 6.84
CA LYS A 1111 -7.37 -12.21 5.51
C LYS A 1111 -8.89 -12.26 5.29
N ARG A 1112 -9.72 -11.84 6.25
CA ARG A 1112 -11.19 -11.93 6.15
C ARG A 1112 -11.86 -10.81 5.34
N SER A 1113 -11.11 -9.87 4.76
CA SER A 1113 -11.66 -8.71 4.03
C SER A 1113 -11.56 -8.75 2.50
N ASN A 1114 -10.97 -9.76 1.87
CA ASN A 1114 -11.03 -9.92 0.40
C ASN A 1114 -11.20 -11.39 0.01
N ILE A 1115 -12.45 -11.79 -0.22
CA ILE A 1115 -12.80 -13.08 -0.82
C ILE A 1115 -12.63 -12.96 -2.33
N GLN A 1116 -11.43 -13.31 -2.85
CA GLN A 1116 -11.32 -13.80 -4.22
C GLN A 1116 -10.13 -14.76 -4.38
N SER A 1117 -10.46 -15.96 -4.88
CA SER A 1117 -9.61 -17.12 -5.20
C SER A 1117 -8.95 -17.85 -4.01
N TRP A 1118 -9.63 -18.91 -3.56
CA TRP A 1118 -9.00 -20.09 -2.95
C TRP A 1118 -8.03 -20.72 -3.96
N SER A 1119 -6.77 -20.28 -3.95
CA SER A 1119 -5.66 -21.14 -4.36
C SER A 1119 -4.93 -21.55 -3.08
N PHE A 1120 -4.88 -22.86 -2.82
CA PHE A 1120 -4.06 -23.43 -1.77
C PHE A 1120 -2.59 -23.15 -2.13
N SER A 1121 -2.04 -21.99 -1.71
CA SER A 1121 -0.61 -21.71 -1.82
C SER A 1121 0.14 -22.49 -0.75
N MET A 1122 0.98 -23.43 -1.19
CA MET A 1122 1.70 -24.41 -0.35
C MET A 1122 2.65 -23.80 0.70
N ASP A 1123 3.06 -22.53 0.60
CA ASP A 1123 4.12 -21.97 1.47
C ASP A 1123 3.64 -21.38 2.82
N GLU A 1124 2.37 -21.00 2.99
CA GLU A 1124 1.90 -20.39 4.26
C GLU A 1124 1.41 -21.42 5.29
N SER A 1125 1.26 -22.70 4.91
CA SER A 1125 0.68 -23.76 5.76
C SER A 1125 1.67 -24.61 6.56
N GLU A 1126 2.98 -24.42 6.40
CA GLU A 1126 4.02 -25.29 6.99
C GLU A 1126 4.79 -24.69 8.17
N TRP A 1127 4.28 -23.64 8.82
CA TRP A 1127 4.96 -22.99 9.96
C TRP A 1127 5.28 -23.94 11.14
N TRP A 1128 4.54 -25.04 11.27
CA TRP A 1128 4.67 -26.02 12.36
C TRP A 1128 5.78 -27.05 12.13
N MET A 1129 6.26 -27.23 10.89
CA MET A 1129 7.27 -28.25 10.57
C MET A 1129 8.62 -27.99 11.24
N LEU A 1130 9.10 -26.75 11.17
CA LEU A 1130 10.39 -26.35 11.74
C LEU A 1130 10.38 -26.40 13.29
N PRO A 1131 9.40 -25.84 14.02
CA PRO A 1131 9.29 -26.01 15.47
C PRO A 1131 9.18 -27.47 15.93
N THR A 1132 8.46 -28.31 15.18
CA THR A 1132 8.30 -29.73 15.52
C THR A 1132 9.60 -30.50 15.34
N GLY A 1133 10.34 -30.25 14.25
CA GLY A 1133 11.68 -30.82 14.03
C GLY A 1133 12.67 -30.40 15.12
N LEU A 1134 12.63 -29.13 15.54
CA LEU A 1134 13.47 -28.63 16.63
C LEU A 1134 13.14 -29.29 17.97
N PHE A 1135 11.86 -29.53 18.28
CA PHE A 1135 11.46 -30.24 19.49
C PHE A 1135 12.03 -31.66 19.56
N VAL A 1136 11.99 -32.41 18.45
CA VAL A 1136 12.58 -33.76 18.39
C VAL A 1136 14.10 -33.71 18.58
N CYS A 1137 14.79 -32.79 17.91
CA CYS A 1137 16.24 -32.60 18.06
C CYS A 1137 16.62 -32.31 19.52
N LYS A 1138 15.80 -31.50 20.20
CA LYS A 1138 16.01 -31.07 21.59
C LYS A 1138 15.79 -32.17 22.62
N LEU A 1139 14.86 -33.10 22.36
CA LEU A 1139 14.70 -34.30 23.19
C LEU A 1139 15.95 -35.19 23.15
N ILE A 1140 16.58 -35.31 21.97
CA ILE A 1140 17.82 -36.07 21.80
C ILE A 1140 18.97 -35.35 22.51
N GLN A 1141 19.08 -34.02 22.34
CA GLN A 1141 20.05 -33.19 23.04
C GLN A 1141 19.94 -33.34 24.57
N ALA A 1142 18.72 -33.32 25.12
CA ALA A 1142 18.52 -33.44 26.56
C ALA A 1142 19.08 -34.74 27.13
N ARG A 1143 18.88 -35.86 26.42
CA ARG A 1143 19.43 -37.17 26.81
C ARG A 1143 20.95 -37.22 26.76
N LEU A 1144 21.55 -36.62 25.74
CA LEU A 1144 23.01 -36.57 25.60
C LEU A 1144 23.65 -35.74 26.70
N ILE A 1145 23.01 -34.63 27.11
CA ILE A 1145 23.48 -33.82 28.23
C ILE A 1145 23.37 -34.59 29.55
N ASP A 1146 22.27 -35.31 29.79
CA ASP A 1146 22.11 -36.13 31.01
C ASP A 1146 23.21 -37.18 31.16
N PHE A 1147 23.60 -37.84 30.07
CA PHE A 1147 24.72 -38.79 30.06
C PHE A 1147 26.06 -38.12 30.35
N HIS A 1148 26.27 -36.90 29.86
CA HIS A 1148 27.49 -36.15 30.14
C HIS A 1148 27.57 -35.71 31.60
N VAL A 1149 26.47 -35.22 32.15
CA VAL A 1149 26.37 -34.87 33.57
C VAL A 1149 26.70 -36.08 34.44
N ALA A 1150 26.17 -37.25 34.08
CA ALA A 1150 26.48 -38.50 34.79
C ALA A 1150 27.98 -38.88 34.74
N ASN A 1151 28.63 -38.71 33.59
CA ASN A 1151 30.07 -38.97 33.45
C ASN A 1151 30.92 -37.96 34.24
N GLN A 1152 30.46 -36.72 34.44
CA GLN A 1152 31.20 -35.71 35.20
C GLN A 1152 31.09 -35.89 36.72
N GLU A 1153 29.89 -36.24 37.22
CA GLU A 1153 29.66 -36.44 38.66
C GLU A 1153 30.24 -37.74 39.18
N ILE A 1154 30.28 -38.79 38.35
CA ILE A 1154 30.73 -40.13 38.73
C ILE A 1154 31.92 -40.52 37.86
N GLN A 1155 33.11 -40.29 38.41
CA GLN A 1155 34.38 -40.58 37.73
C GLN A 1155 34.79 -42.06 37.87
N ASP A 1156 34.33 -42.75 38.91
CA ASP A 1156 34.61 -44.16 39.13
C ASP A 1156 33.43 -45.04 38.67
N PRO A 1157 33.54 -45.73 37.51
CA PRO A 1157 32.47 -46.56 37.00
C PRO A 1157 32.24 -47.83 37.84
N SER A 1158 33.18 -48.24 38.70
CA SER A 1158 33.04 -49.44 39.52
C SER A 1158 31.96 -49.30 40.62
N LEU A 1159 31.51 -48.08 40.92
CA LEU A 1159 30.38 -47.80 41.83
C LEU A 1159 29.03 -48.36 41.33
N TYR A 1160 28.88 -48.62 40.03
CA TYR A 1160 27.69 -49.24 39.45
C TYR A 1160 27.89 -50.72 39.07
N SER A 1161 29.01 -51.33 39.50
CA SER A 1161 29.26 -52.75 39.28
C SER A 1161 28.16 -53.61 39.88
N SER A 1162 27.71 -54.62 39.13
CA SER A 1162 26.80 -55.66 39.61
C SER A 1162 27.52 -56.78 40.37
N ASP A 1163 28.85 -56.70 40.48
CA ASP A 1163 29.69 -57.64 41.25
C ASP A 1163 30.14 -56.97 42.58
N PRO A 1164 29.74 -57.50 43.75
CA PRO A 1164 30.15 -56.98 45.06
C PRO A 1164 31.66 -56.94 45.26
N ASP A 1165 32.39 -57.91 44.73
CA ASP A 1165 33.83 -58.00 44.95
C ASP A 1165 34.57 -56.90 44.18
N VAL A 1166 34.11 -56.58 42.96
CA VAL A 1166 34.65 -55.47 42.16
C VAL A 1166 34.35 -54.11 42.81
N PHE A 1167 33.19 -53.97 43.47
CA PHE A 1167 32.79 -52.74 44.15
C PHE A 1167 33.61 -52.45 45.41
N TRP A 1168 33.93 -53.47 46.22
CA TRP A 1168 34.65 -53.32 47.48
C TRP A 1168 36.18 -53.32 47.33
N ASN A 1169 36.72 -53.91 46.26
CA ASN A 1169 38.17 -54.04 46.03
C ASN A 1169 38.80 -52.87 45.22
N SER A 1170 37.97 -51.99 44.67
CA SER A 1170 38.35 -50.74 43.98
C SER A 1170 38.50 -49.58 44.96
#